data_AF-A0A553I7N0-F1
#
_entry.id   AF-A0A553I7N0-F1
#
_cell.length_a   1.000
_cell.length_b   1.000
_cell.length_c   1.000
_cell.angle_alpha   90.00
_cell.angle_beta   90.00
_cell.angle_gamma   90.00
#
_symmetry.space_group_name_H-M   'P 1'
#
loop_
_entity.id
_entity.type
_entity.pdbx_description
1 polymer ?
#
loop_
_entity_poly.entity_id
_entity_poly.type
_entity_poly.pdbx_seq_one_letter_code
_entity_poly.pdbx_strand_id
1 'polypeptide(L)'
;MSNFTNGFHHGREVNGNGRLNGHANGNASSSEGSRSSSASDGPSLRRRKSTPMMPPFMVSAPGKVIVFGEHAVVHGKAAIAASISLRSYLHVTTLSKSRRTITLRFPDIDLIHSWHIDDLPWELFSHPSKKKYYYDLVTSLDPELLASIQPHLADVSADKPPTERKIHQNSAACFLYLFLSLGSQKFHGCVYTLRSTIPIGAGLGSSASIAVCLSAALLLQIRTLSGPHPDQPPDEARLQIERINRWAFVAEMAIHGNPSGVDNTVSTQGKAVVFQRTDYDRPPVVTPLWDFPELPLLLVDTRTPKSTAAEVAKVQRLKNTHQKLVGSILDAVDKVTRTAEGLIDEEDFDATEHESLRRMGELISINHGLLASLGVSHPRLERVRELIDYKDLGWTKLTGAGGGGCSITLMRPGVPQDRLSELQDQLESEGYAQFQTTLGGDGIGVLWPAVLKNGSDEDEDGGMEIDLDKFLNAPGTEGVEKLVGVHGGTGEREEMGLFEFEAVLVTAKNTYSAIHNNKDCTYARRMMQSKLNTAHIAETHILLGKTRIHKVEGSATPPNIPPSHYSPSARIRFARSCVQSNLIHFIPSPSPIQYCTSTDTSNYPPLSALRPLAAMPAKSKGASSKVKEAEPAKQQAPKQPQTIREIEWQRYWSTNPIHKIVEEQGFAGLSPADKRTYWNLELVRSPGQVEQLSKKGQREFWKQLNEANVPLRSGHRPRDDQWGRDKNGRDIGDYTPEEYAAYERKKARISDLSIESTFFKRDRDRAYWKTENPVTGEIYTFTEDDIKAEKERRQEMAALRNELYGVKPNAYANDPIWDDVVPIPQDEPEGALAAISYAEDYAEAMAYLRAVMAVKEHTPRCLRLTENIIDMNPAHYTVWLYRFDIVKALGIPIPDELEWLNDVSFEHLKNYQIWHHRQLLMDLYYPTIQSDEGAVKELARDELSFLTDILEKDTKNYHVFSYRQYLVRKLGLWDSEDEMRSIELMISKDVRNNSAWAHRFFLVFGNPAQSTPDSHATEHDPKVPADIIDREISYAQEKISLAPQNQSPWNYLRGVLVKGGRPLGTVREFAETLVTHLGEGEEKEEVRSSHALDLLADIYKEAGEKEKAELCLRRLGEKWDRIREGYWAYRRQMLEA
;
A
#
# COMPACT_ATOMS: atom_id res chain seq x y z
N MET A 1 13.91 42.74 -37.29
CA MET A 1 14.71 42.98 -38.50
C MET A 1 16.12 42.48 -38.26
N SER A 2 16.81 42.04 -39.32
CA SER A 2 18.28 42.01 -39.56
C SER A 2 19.29 42.26 -38.40
N ASN A 3 20.47 41.64 -38.32
CA ASN A 3 21.15 40.56 -39.08
C ASN A 3 22.56 40.33 -38.41
N PHE A 4 23.20 39.16 -38.61
CA PHE A 4 24.65 38.91 -38.90
C PHE A 4 25.77 39.66 -38.09
N THR A 5 26.98 39.12 -37.77
CA THR A 5 27.67 37.82 -37.95
C THR A 5 28.98 37.73 -37.12
N ASN A 6 29.47 36.50 -36.91
CA ASN A 6 30.87 35.98 -36.91
C ASN A 6 32.10 36.88 -36.60
N GLY A 7 33.14 36.33 -35.91
CA GLY A 7 34.38 37.09 -35.63
C GLY A 7 35.72 36.42 -35.21
N PHE A 8 35.95 35.10 -35.43
CA PHE A 8 37.27 34.42 -35.55
C PHE A 8 38.42 34.42 -34.48
N HIS A 9 38.93 33.19 -34.26
CA HIS A 9 40.34 32.72 -34.08
C HIS A 9 41.27 33.05 -32.88
N HIS A 10 41.84 31.95 -32.32
CA HIS A 10 43.22 31.65 -31.84
C HIS A 10 44.05 32.68 -31.03
N GLY A 11 44.88 32.29 -30.06
CA GLY A 11 45.24 30.94 -29.54
C GLY A 11 46.58 30.95 -28.76
N ARG A 12 47.00 29.78 -28.22
CA ARG A 12 48.12 29.50 -27.28
C ARG A 12 47.85 29.86 -25.80
N GLU A 13 48.20 29.09 -24.75
CA GLU A 13 49.29 28.10 -24.46
C GLU A 13 50.62 28.73 -23.95
N VAL A 14 51.37 28.22 -22.95
CA VAL A 14 51.22 27.04 -22.05
C VAL A 14 52.20 27.07 -20.83
N ASN A 15 51.90 26.29 -19.76
CA ASN A 15 52.78 25.76 -18.66
C ASN A 15 53.40 26.66 -17.56
N GLY A 16 53.51 26.08 -16.34
CA GLY A 16 54.35 26.55 -15.23
C GLY A 16 54.05 25.92 -13.85
N ASN A 17 54.60 24.73 -13.52
CA ASN A 17 54.39 24.00 -12.25
C ASN A 17 55.33 24.44 -11.09
N GLY A 18 54.92 24.28 -9.82
CA GLY A 18 55.83 24.27 -8.66
C GLY A 18 55.17 24.25 -7.26
N ARG A 19 55.50 23.26 -6.41
CA ARG A 19 55.05 23.14 -4.98
C ARG A 19 56.16 23.58 -4.01
N LEU A 20 55.82 23.98 -2.76
CA LEU A 20 56.22 23.31 -1.49
C LEU A 20 55.80 24.08 -0.20
N ASN A 21 55.90 23.41 0.97
CA ASN A 21 55.36 23.83 2.28
C ASN A 21 56.44 24.23 3.32
N GLY A 22 56.05 24.86 4.45
CA GLY A 22 56.87 24.95 5.68
C GLY A 22 56.23 25.79 6.83
N HIS A 23 56.34 25.33 8.09
CA HIS A 23 55.76 25.96 9.31
C HIS A 23 56.81 26.30 10.39
N ALA A 24 56.48 27.21 11.32
CA ALA A 24 57.13 27.40 12.64
C ALA A 24 56.15 28.07 13.66
N ASN A 25 56.49 28.08 14.96
CA ASN A 25 55.56 28.33 16.10
C ASN A 25 56.21 29.19 17.24
N GLY A 26 55.46 29.76 18.22
CA GLY A 26 56.09 30.56 19.30
C GLY A 26 55.23 31.15 20.48
N ASN A 27 55.60 30.77 21.71
CA ASN A 27 54.99 30.91 23.06
C ASN A 27 54.87 32.29 23.81
N ALA A 28 53.84 32.36 24.69
CA ALA A 28 53.82 32.66 26.17
C ALA A 28 53.91 34.05 26.89
N SER A 29 53.02 34.18 27.91
CA SER A 29 53.18 34.67 29.31
C SER A 29 53.07 36.16 29.79
N SER A 30 52.44 36.27 30.98
CA SER A 30 52.21 37.30 32.05
C SER A 30 53.36 38.24 32.49
N SER A 31 53.21 39.33 33.29
CA SER A 31 52.07 40.00 34.02
C SER A 31 52.45 41.41 34.60
N GLU A 32 51.52 42.06 35.33
CA GLU A 32 51.65 43.20 36.31
C GLU A 32 51.53 44.68 35.84
N GLY A 33 51.14 45.59 36.76
CA GLY A 33 51.69 46.97 36.76
C GLY A 33 50.79 48.23 36.69
N SER A 34 49.80 48.41 37.57
CA SER A 34 49.20 49.71 38.03
C SER A 34 49.39 51.06 37.25
N ARG A 35 48.26 51.72 36.91
CA ARG A 35 47.93 53.18 36.94
C ARG A 35 49.08 54.22 36.81
N SER A 36 49.06 55.24 35.94
CA SER A 36 48.04 55.82 35.01
C SER A 36 48.77 56.86 34.08
N SER A 37 48.20 57.79 33.28
CA SER A 37 46.84 58.34 33.10
C SER A 37 46.59 58.99 31.71
N SER A 38 45.36 59.46 31.49
CA SER A 38 44.95 60.60 30.62
C SER A 38 45.40 60.67 29.14
N ALA A 39 44.54 60.08 28.29
CA ALA A 39 44.08 60.59 26.99
C ALA A 39 45.03 60.62 25.76
N SER A 40 44.55 60.38 24.53
CA SER A 40 43.34 59.64 24.11
C SER A 40 43.39 59.35 22.60
N ASP A 41 43.63 58.10 22.19
CA ASP A 41 43.44 57.66 20.80
C ASP A 41 42.82 56.26 20.77
N GLY A 42 41.88 56.03 19.86
CA GLY A 42 41.01 54.85 19.85
C GLY A 42 41.60 53.66 19.09
N PRO A 43 41.74 52.46 19.68
CA PRO A 43 42.32 51.31 18.98
C PRO A 43 41.36 50.71 17.94
N SER A 44 41.92 50.39 16.77
CA SER A 44 41.24 49.73 15.66
C SER A 44 40.53 48.44 16.07
N LEU A 45 39.23 48.33 15.76
CA LEU A 45 38.44 47.11 15.97
C LEU A 45 38.93 46.00 15.03
N ARG A 46 39.55 44.96 15.59
CA ARG A 46 39.85 43.71 14.88
C ARG A 46 38.55 43.12 14.33
N ARG A 47 38.43 43.07 13.00
CA ARG A 47 37.28 42.50 12.28
C ARG A 47 37.13 41.01 12.65
N ARG A 48 36.06 40.66 13.38
CA ARG A 48 35.68 39.26 13.60
C ARG A 48 35.59 38.54 12.25
N LYS A 49 36.13 37.31 12.16
CA LYS A 49 35.83 36.42 11.02
C LYS A 49 34.31 36.21 10.99
N SER A 50 33.71 36.30 9.82
CA SER A 50 32.28 36.03 9.64
C SER A 50 32.02 34.53 9.76
N THR A 51 31.22 34.12 10.74
CA THR A 51 30.66 32.78 10.83
C THR A 51 29.92 32.45 9.51
N PRO A 52 30.10 31.27 8.92
CA PRO A 52 29.30 30.87 7.75
C PRO A 52 27.81 30.82 8.12
N MET A 53 26.93 31.19 7.19
CA MET A 53 25.47 31.22 7.45
C MET A 53 24.83 29.82 7.52
N MET A 54 25.61 28.78 7.25
CA MET A 54 25.30 27.37 7.39
C MET A 54 26.66 26.65 7.53
N PRO A 55 26.92 25.93 8.64
CA PRO A 55 28.16 25.18 8.80
C PRO A 55 28.23 23.99 7.85
N PRO A 56 29.40 23.35 7.66
CA PRO A 56 29.48 22.04 7.05
C PRO A 56 28.63 21.02 7.81
N PHE A 57 28.03 20.09 7.07
CA PHE A 57 27.20 19.02 7.63
C PHE A 57 27.38 17.74 6.81
N MET A 58 27.07 16.60 7.42
CA MET A 58 27.13 15.30 6.75
C MET A 58 25.78 14.59 6.81
N VAL A 59 25.46 13.85 5.75
CA VAL A 59 24.28 13.00 5.62
C VAL A 59 24.76 11.58 5.29
N SER A 60 24.14 10.54 5.84
CA SER A 60 24.44 9.16 5.46
C SER A 60 23.21 8.27 5.38
N ALA A 61 23.23 7.31 4.45
CA ALA A 61 22.15 6.33 4.24
C ALA A 61 22.73 4.92 4.02
N PRO A 62 22.16 3.87 4.63
CA PRO A 62 22.60 2.50 4.44
C PRO A 62 22.35 1.99 3.01
N GLY A 63 23.03 0.91 2.65
CA GLY A 63 22.64 0.05 1.54
C GLY A 63 21.50 -0.90 1.94
N LYS A 64 21.13 -1.82 1.04
CA LYS A 64 20.14 -2.87 1.34
C LYS A 64 20.48 -4.22 0.70
N VAL A 65 20.00 -5.30 1.33
CA VAL A 65 20.03 -6.67 0.80
C VAL A 65 18.63 -7.27 0.81
N ILE A 66 18.39 -8.27 -0.05
CA ILE A 66 17.22 -9.14 0.10
C ILE A 66 17.60 -10.29 1.03
N VAL A 67 16.85 -10.43 2.13
CA VAL A 67 17.02 -11.49 3.12
C VAL A 67 16.25 -12.73 2.68
N PHE A 68 15.01 -12.53 2.20
CA PHE A 68 14.13 -13.59 1.70
C PHE A 68 13.25 -13.11 0.54
N GLY A 69 12.82 -14.01 -0.36
CA GLY A 69 11.82 -13.73 -1.40
C GLY A 69 12.34 -13.30 -2.78
N GLU A 70 13.65 -13.39 -3.03
CA GLU A 70 14.41 -12.81 -4.14
C GLU A 70 13.73 -12.85 -5.53
N HIS A 71 13.36 -14.05 -6.00
CA HIS A 71 12.63 -14.25 -7.26
C HIS A 71 11.15 -14.55 -7.04
N ALA A 72 10.75 -14.86 -5.80
CA ALA A 72 9.36 -15.13 -5.44
C ALA A 72 8.49 -13.86 -5.53
N VAL A 73 9.07 -12.70 -5.21
CA VAL A 73 8.42 -11.38 -5.34
C VAL A 73 7.93 -11.07 -6.76
N VAL A 74 8.66 -11.53 -7.79
CA VAL A 74 8.28 -11.39 -9.21
C VAL A 74 7.05 -12.22 -9.57
N HIS A 75 6.59 -13.05 -8.63
CA HIS A 75 5.52 -14.03 -8.81
C HIS A 75 4.43 -13.91 -7.73
N GLY A 76 4.25 -12.70 -7.18
CA GLY A 76 3.16 -12.37 -6.26
C GLY A 76 3.43 -12.69 -4.79
N LYS A 77 4.65 -13.11 -4.44
CA LYS A 77 5.02 -13.53 -3.08
C LYS A 77 5.64 -12.42 -2.25
N ALA A 78 5.73 -12.64 -0.95
CA ALA A 78 6.42 -11.72 -0.05
C ALA A 78 7.95 -11.84 -0.18
N ALA A 79 8.64 -10.73 0.05
CA ALA A 79 10.08 -10.64 0.24
C ALA A 79 10.41 -9.74 1.45
N ILE A 80 11.46 -10.08 2.19
CA ILE A 80 12.04 -9.23 3.23
C ILE A 80 13.30 -8.58 2.65
N ALA A 81 13.31 -7.26 2.57
CA ALA A 81 14.50 -6.47 2.26
C ALA A 81 14.91 -5.70 3.52
N ALA A 82 16.19 -5.77 3.87
CA ALA A 82 16.74 -5.15 5.08
C ALA A 82 17.95 -4.29 4.75
N SER A 83 18.18 -3.27 5.58
CA SER A 83 19.34 -2.40 5.48
C SER A 83 20.62 -3.17 5.77
N ILE A 84 21.75 -2.66 5.26
CA ILE A 84 23.09 -3.06 5.71
C ILE A 84 23.86 -1.83 6.17
N SER A 85 24.63 -1.96 7.24
CA SER A 85 25.38 -0.84 7.86
C SER A 85 26.59 -0.37 7.04
N LEU A 86 26.75 -0.82 5.79
CA LEU A 86 27.57 -0.15 4.78
C LEU A 86 26.78 1.04 4.24
N ARG A 87 27.36 2.25 4.25
CA ARG A 87 26.63 3.51 4.03
C ARG A 87 27.28 4.36 2.94
N SER A 88 26.48 5.16 2.24
CA SER A 88 27.01 6.34 1.54
C SER A 88 27.05 7.51 2.51
N TYR A 89 28.10 8.31 2.44
CA TYR A 89 28.36 9.48 3.27
C TYR A 89 28.51 10.70 2.37
N LEU A 90 27.66 11.70 2.54
CA LEU A 90 27.63 12.93 1.76
C LEU A 90 28.00 14.11 2.67
N HIS A 91 29.19 14.64 2.48
CA HIS A 91 29.66 15.87 3.14
C HIS A 91 29.35 17.10 2.28
N VAL A 92 28.68 18.10 2.87
CA VAL A 92 28.21 19.30 2.16
C VAL A 92 28.87 20.54 2.74
N THR A 93 29.61 21.28 1.91
CA THR A 93 30.26 22.54 2.31
C THR A 93 29.69 23.73 1.52
N THR A 94 29.44 24.84 2.19
CA THR A 94 29.01 26.09 1.54
C THR A 94 30.20 26.91 1.03
N LEU A 95 30.04 27.49 -0.16
CA LEU A 95 31.00 28.41 -0.75
C LEU A 95 30.69 29.86 -0.36
N SER A 96 31.69 30.74 -0.49
CA SER A 96 31.53 32.18 -0.31
C SER A 96 30.49 32.75 -1.29
N LYS A 97 29.73 33.78 -0.89
CA LYS A 97 28.66 34.39 -1.73
C LYS A 97 29.13 34.90 -3.11
N SER A 98 30.43 35.10 -3.29
CA SER A 98 31.09 35.43 -4.58
C SER A 98 31.25 34.25 -5.55
N ARG A 99 31.08 33.00 -5.10
CA ARG A 99 31.20 31.78 -5.90
C ARG A 99 29.81 31.16 -6.07
N ARG A 100 29.17 31.46 -7.20
CA ARG A 100 27.84 30.95 -7.56
C ARG A 100 27.94 29.64 -8.34
N THR A 101 28.72 28.70 -7.84
CA THR A 101 28.93 27.39 -8.46
C THR A 101 28.47 26.25 -7.56
N ILE A 102 28.00 25.17 -8.17
CA ILE A 102 27.63 23.93 -7.49
C ILE A 102 28.49 22.80 -8.04
N THR A 103 29.13 22.05 -7.15
CA THR A 103 30.09 21.01 -7.51
C THR A 103 29.68 19.67 -6.92
N LEU A 104 29.58 18.64 -7.77
CA LEU A 104 29.61 17.25 -7.33
C LEU A 104 31.06 16.77 -7.31
N ARG A 105 31.43 16.03 -6.25
CA ARG A 105 32.74 15.39 -6.11
C ARG A 105 32.56 14.01 -5.49
N PHE A 106 32.48 12.97 -6.30
CA PHE A 106 32.31 11.58 -5.86
C PHE A 106 33.61 10.81 -6.20
N PRO A 107 34.63 10.76 -5.31
CA PRO A 107 35.95 10.24 -5.64
C PRO A 107 35.96 8.73 -5.93
N ASP A 108 35.05 7.96 -5.33
CA ASP A 108 35.01 6.49 -5.48
C ASP A 108 34.56 6.05 -6.90
N ILE A 109 34.11 6.98 -7.74
CA ILE A 109 33.89 6.78 -9.18
C ILE A 109 34.73 7.74 -10.05
N ASP A 110 35.57 8.58 -9.46
CA ASP A 110 36.30 9.67 -10.13
C ASP A 110 35.41 10.65 -10.92
N LEU A 111 34.27 11.03 -10.32
CA LEU A 111 33.40 12.11 -10.81
C LEU A 111 33.71 13.42 -10.07
N ILE A 112 34.20 14.41 -10.81
CA ILE A 112 34.23 15.81 -10.38
C ILE A 112 33.63 16.67 -11.49
N HIS A 113 32.56 17.41 -11.20
CA HIS A 113 31.93 18.33 -12.15
C HIS A 113 31.30 19.53 -11.45
N SER A 114 31.31 20.69 -12.10
CA SER A 114 30.83 21.96 -11.52
C SER A 114 29.97 22.74 -12.51
N TRP A 115 28.75 23.10 -12.11
CA TRP A 115 27.88 24.03 -12.84
C TRP A 115 27.93 25.43 -12.23
N HIS A 116 27.77 26.46 -13.06
CA HIS A 116 27.42 27.79 -12.57
C HIS A 116 25.90 27.87 -12.34
N ILE A 117 25.48 28.44 -11.21
CA ILE A 117 24.08 28.40 -10.76
C ILE A 117 23.18 29.15 -11.74
N ASP A 118 23.60 30.30 -12.26
CA ASP A 118 22.76 31.16 -13.10
C ASP A 118 22.53 30.60 -14.51
N ASP A 119 23.31 29.59 -14.92
CA ASP A 119 23.34 29.05 -16.28
C ASP A 119 22.37 27.86 -16.44
N LEU A 120 21.74 27.42 -15.35
CA LEU A 120 20.82 26.28 -15.28
C LEU A 120 19.38 26.69 -15.70
N PRO A 121 18.50 25.75 -16.12
CA PRO A 121 17.21 26.06 -16.76
C PRO A 121 16.10 26.47 -15.77
N TRP A 122 16.36 27.48 -14.94
CA TRP A 122 15.47 27.96 -13.88
C TRP A 122 14.11 28.42 -14.36
N GLU A 123 14.00 28.97 -15.58
CA GLU A 123 12.73 29.49 -16.11
C GLU A 123 11.67 28.38 -16.20
N LEU A 124 12.06 27.19 -16.67
CA LEU A 124 11.16 26.06 -16.82
C LEU A 124 10.81 25.41 -15.46
N PHE A 125 11.82 25.18 -14.61
CA PHE A 125 11.60 24.65 -13.25
C PHE A 125 10.82 25.61 -12.33
N SER A 126 10.88 26.92 -12.58
CA SER A 126 10.11 27.93 -11.83
C SER A 126 8.72 28.18 -12.40
N HIS A 127 8.38 27.63 -13.57
CA HIS A 127 7.11 27.90 -14.23
C HIS A 127 5.92 27.37 -13.39
N PRO A 128 4.82 28.13 -13.18
CA PRO A 128 3.77 27.75 -12.23
C PRO A 128 3.09 26.40 -12.46
N SER A 129 3.10 25.85 -13.69
CA SER A 129 2.58 24.52 -14.01
C SER A 129 3.59 23.37 -13.89
N LYS A 130 4.87 23.68 -13.64
CA LYS A 130 6.00 22.72 -13.59
C LYS A 130 6.71 22.71 -12.23
N LYS A 131 6.65 23.83 -11.51
CA LYS A 131 7.28 24.02 -10.21
C LYS A 131 6.69 23.08 -9.17
N LYS A 132 7.47 22.09 -8.77
CA LYS A 132 7.20 21.20 -7.65
C LYS A 132 7.54 21.89 -6.32
N TYR A 133 6.83 21.54 -5.27
CA TYR A 133 7.07 21.96 -3.89
C TYR A 133 7.50 20.74 -3.05
N TYR A 134 8.24 20.98 -1.96
CA TYR A 134 8.78 19.91 -1.11
C TYR A 134 7.72 18.96 -0.51
N TYR A 135 6.46 19.38 -0.45
CA TYR A 135 5.31 18.61 0.05
C TYR A 135 4.50 17.91 -1.04
N ASP A 136 4.78 18.16 -2.32
CA ASP A 136 4.01 17.58 -3.42
C ASP A 136 4.24 16.07 -3.52
N LEU A 137 3.22 15.33 -3.95
CA LEU A 137 3.34 13.89 -4.20
C LEU A 137 3.97 13.67 -5.58
N VAL A 138 5.30 13.60 -5.61
CA VAL A 138 6.05 13.41 -6.86
C VAL A 138 6.21 11.92 -7.17
N THR A 139 5.29 11.35 -7.94
CA THR A 139 5.30 9.94 -8.39
C THR A 139 5.93 9.74 -9.77
N SER A 140 6.30 10.81 -10.46
CA SER A 140 6.91 10.74 -11.80
C SER A 140 7.89 11.89 -12.08
N LEU A 141 8.80 11.62 -13.02
CA LEU A 141 9.65 12.64 -13.65
C LEU A 141 8.83 13.39 -14.71
N ASP A 142 8.98 14.71 -14.74
CA ASP A 142 8.46 15.54 -15.83
C ASP A 142 9.44 15.47 -17.03
N PRO A 143 9.00 15.01 -18.21
CA PRO A 143 9.88 14.84 -19.37
C PRO A 143 10.46 16.14 -19.93
N GLU A 144 9.77 17.26 -19.77
CA GLU A 144 10.23 18.57 -20.26
C GLU A 144 11.34 19.10 -19.34
N LEU A 145 11.18 18.92 -18.03
CA LEU A 145 12.24 19.17 -17.04
C LEU A 145 13.46 18.26 -17.30
N LEU A 146 13.25 16.97 -17.57
CA LEU A 146 14.34 16.04 -17.96
C LEU A 146 15.05 16.43 -19.25
N ALA A 147 14.31 16.87 -20.27
CA ALA A 147 14.88 17.35 -21.52
C ALA A 147 15.73 18.61 -21.31
N SER A 148 15.24 19.55 -20.48
CA SER A 148 15.92 20.81 -20.19
C SER A 148 17.28 20.64 -19.48
N ILE A 149 17.50 19.56 -18.73
CA ILE A 149 18.80 19.29 -18.09
C ILE A 149 19.81 18.61 -19.02
N GLN A 150 19.40 17.98 -20.12
CA GLN A 150 20.33 17.23 -21.00
C GLN A 150 21.51 18.06 -21.55
N PRO A 151 21.35 19.33 -21.98
CA PRO A 151 22.47 20.16 -22.41
C PRO A 151 23.53 20.33 -21.32
N HIS A 152 23.12 20.43 -20.05
CA HIS A 152 24.00 20.60 -18.89
C HIS A 152 24.67 19.28 -18.45
N LEU A 153 24.30 18.16 -19.06
CA LEU A 153 24.95 16.85 -18.86
C LEU A 153 25.98 16.53 -19.97
N ALA A 154 26.04 17.32 -21.04
CA ALA A 154 26.92 17.07 -22.17
C ALA A 154 28.41 17.03 -21.76
N ASP A 155 28.86 18.02 -20.98
CA ASP A 155 30.26 18.16 -20.55
C ASP A 155 30.61 17.35 -19.29
N VAL A 156 29.66 16.57 -18.74
CA VAL A 156 29.93 15.68 -17.61
C VAL A 156 30.82 14.53 -18.08
N SER A 157 32.07 14.54 -17.59
CA SER A 157 33.09 13.52 -17.84
C SER A 157 33.27 13.18 -19.33
N ALA A 158 33.36 14.21 -20.18
CA ALA A 158 33.55 14.05 -21.63
C ALA A 158 34.87 13.35 -22.02
N ASP A 159 35.84 13.30 -21.11
CA ASP A 159 37.12 12.60 -21.17
C ASP A 159 37.02 11.08 -20.87
N LYS A 160 35.94 10.63 -20.22
CA LYS A 160 35.80 9.25 -19.70
C LYS A 160 35.21 8.27 -20.72
N PRO A 161 35.50 6.96 -20.58
CA PRO A 161 34.86 5.91 -21.38
C PRO A 161 33.32 5.97 -21.32
N PRO A 162 32.59 5.57 -22.38
CA PRO A 162 31.12 5.71 -22.42
C PRO A 162 30.36 5.02 -21.27
N THR A 163 30.92 3.96 -20.69
CA THR A 163 30.36 3.23 -19.54
C THR A 163 30.47 4.04 -18.24
N GLU A 164 31.65 4.58 -17.93
CA GLU A 164 31.88 5.46 -16.78
C GLU A 164 31.09 6.77 -16.94
N ARG A 165 31.19 7.39 -18.12
CA ARG A 165 30.48 8.63 -18.45
C ARG A 165 28.97 8.49 -18.30
N LYS A 166 28.37 7.33 -18.66
CA LYS A 166 26.94 7.07 -18.42
C LYS A 166 26.59 7.03 -16.93
N ILE A 167 27.41 6.40 -16.08
CA ILE A 167 27.21 6.41 -14.63
C ILE A 167 27.27 7.85 -14.11
N HIS A 168 28.25 8.63 -14.58
CA HIS A 168 28.47 10.01 -14.15
C HIS A 168 27.33 10.93 -14.59
N GLN A 169 26.85 10.78 -15.83
CA GLN A 169 25.70 11.50 -16.34
C GLN A 169 24.40 11.12 -15.61
N ASN A 170 24.18 9.84 -15.25
CA ASN A 170 23.03 9.44 -14.43
C ASN A 170 23.09 10.06 -13.01
N SER A 171 24.25 10.04 -12.35
CA SER A 171 24.44 10.70 -11.05
C SER A 171 24.25 12.21 -11.12
N ALA A 172 24.75 12.86 -12.17
CA ALA A 172 24.56 14.29 -12.41
C ALA A 172 23.11 14.65 -12.75
N ALA A 173 22.41 13.82 -13.54
CA ALA A 173 20.99 14.00 -13.89
C ALA A 173 20.09 13.92 -12.66
N CYS A 174 20.28 12.87 -11.84
CA CYS A 174 19.64 12.71 -10.53
C CYS A 174 19.82 13.96 -9.65
N PHE A 175 21.08 14.40 -9.48
CA PHE A 175 21.37 15.59 -8.68
C PHE A 175 20.74 16.88 -9.24
N LEU A 176 20.92 17.17 -10.52
CA LEU A 176 20.36 18.38 -11.14
C LEU A 176 18.82 18.39 -11.06
N TYR A 177 18.17 17.24 -11.25
CA TYR A 177 16.72 17.14 -11.17
C TYR A 177 16.19 17.45 -9.77
N LEU A 178 16.82 16.89 -8.73
CA LEU A 178 16.50 17.23 -7.34
C LEU A 178 16.79 18.70 -7.04
N PHE A 179 18.00 19.17 -7.39
CA PHE A 179 18.47 20.51 -7.08
C PHE A 179 17.61 21.61 -7.72
N LEU A 180 17.17 21.42 -8.96
CA LEU A 180 16.33 22.38 -9.68
C LEU A 180 14.87 22.31 -9.26
N SER A 181 14.38 21.13 -8.82
CA SER A 181 13.02 20.95 -8.31
C SER A 181 12.83 21.48 -6.89
N LEU A 182 13.85 21.36 -6.02
CA LEU A 182 13.81 21.78 -4.62
C LEU A 182 14.39 23.19 -4.39
N GLY A 183 15.38 23.58 -5.18
CA GLY A 183 16.16 24.80 -4.99
C GLY A 183 15.54 26.06 -5.60
N SER A 184 16.38 27.06 -5.83
CA SER A 184 16.04 28.27 -6.59
C SER A 184 17.32 28.92 -7.10
N GLN A 185 17.25 29.82 -8.09
CA GLN A 185 18.41 30.59 -8.55
C GLN A 185 19.13 31.36 -7.41
N LYS A 186 18.44 31.65 -6.29
CA LYS A 186 19.01 32.32 -5.11
C LYS A 186 19.78 31.37 -4.16
N PHE A 187 19.95 30.10 -4.51
CA PHE A 187 20.75 29.15 -3.74
C PHE A 187 22.22 29.60 -3.61
N HIS A 188 22.87 29.16 -2.53
CA HIS A 188 24.28 29.46 -2.28
C HIS A 188 25.17 28.43 -2.98
N GLY A 189 26.34 28.81 -3.50
CA GLY A 189 27.29 27.85 -4.04
C GLY A 189 27.67 26.80 -3.01
N CYS A 190 27.75 25.53 -3.40
CA CYS A 190 27.99 24.40 -2.51
C CYS A 190 28.86 23.32 -3.19
N VAL A 191 29.62 22.57 -2.39
CA VAL A 191 30.30 21.35 -2.83
C VAL A 191 29.68 20.15 -2.10
N TYR A 192 29.19 19.20 -2.89
CA TYR A 192 28.59 17.95 -2.46
C TYR A 192 29.61 16.84 -2.68
N THR A 193 30.28 16.42 -1.61
CA THR A 193 31.35 15.42 -1.66
C THR A 193 30.85 14.10 -1.10
N LEU A 194 30.85 13.03 -1.90
CA LEU A 194 30.32 11.72 -1.50
C LEU A 194 31.41 10.66 -1.49
N ARG A 195 31.48 9.89 -0.39
CA ARG A 195 32.19 8.61 -0.29
C ARG A 195 31.17 7.50 0.02
N SER A 196 31.41 6.25 -0.36
CA SER A 196 30.52 5.14 -0.01
C SER A 196 31.29 3.89 0.40
N THR A 197 30.83 3.23 1.47
CA THR A 197 31.31 1.90 1.86
C THR A 197 30.47 0.77 1.25
N ILE A 198 29.44 1.11 0.48
CA ILE A 198 28.62 0.15 -0.27
C ILE A 198 29.32 -0.22 -1.59
N PRO A 199 29.56 -1.52 -1.88
CA PRO A 199 30.09 -1.97 -3.17
C PRO A 199 29.24 -1.52 -4.37
N ILE A 200 29.81 -0.62 -5.18
CA ILE A 200 29.13 0.03 -6.29
C ILE A 200 28.78 -1.00 -7.38
N GLY A 201 27.53 -0.99 -7.85
CA GLY A 201 27.06 -1.88 -8.91
C GLY A 201 26.77 -3.34 -8.50
N ALA A 202 27.16 -3.76 -7.29
CA ALA A 202 26.94 -5.13 -6.80
C ALA A 202 25.44 -5.51 -6.64
N GLY A 203 24.55 -4.52 -6.63
CA GLY A 203 23.10 -4.67 -6.42
C GLY A 203 22.61 -4.24 -5.05
N LEU A 204 23.51 -3.72 -4.20
CA LEU A 204 23.29 -3.42 -2.78
C LEU A 204 22.62 -2.05 -2.50
N GLY A 205 22.00 -1.43 -3.51
CA GLY A 205 21.26 -0.17 -3.35
C GLY A 205 22.12 1.10 -3.26
N SER A 206 23.38 1.07 -3.72
CA SER A 206 24.28 2.23 -3.68
C SER A 206 23.67 3.49 -4.34
N SER A 207 22.91 3.35 -5.42
CA SER A 207 22.24 4.48 -6.09
C SER A 207 21.11 5.08 -5.24
N ALA A 208 20.31 4.24 -4.57
CA ALA A 208 19.25 4.67 -3.68
C ALA A 208 19.82 5.33 -2.41
N SER A 209 20.87 4.76 -1.82
CA SER A 209 21.64 5.37 -0.74
C SER A 209 22.16 6.77 -1.11
N ILE A 210 22.70 6.94 -2.32
CA ILE A 210 23.08 8.26 -2.88
C ILE A 210 21.85 9.17 -3.05
N ALA A 211 20.76 8.68 -3.62
CA ALA A 211 19.51 9.43 -3.84
C ALA A 211 18.88 9.95 -2.53
N VAL A 212 18.89 9.13 -1.47
CA VAL A 212 18.47 9.50 -0.11
C VAL A 212 19.38 10.57 0.45
N CYS A 213 20.71 10.40 0.36
CA CYS A 213 21.67 11.40 0.85
C CYS A 213 21.48 12.77 0.17
N LEU A 214 21.38 12.79 -1.17
CA LEU A 214 21.18 14.02 -1.94
C LEU A 214 19.83 14.68 -1.62
N SER A 215 18.76 13.89 -1.49
CA SER A 215 17.42 14.39 -1.15
C SER A 215 17.40 15.02 0.24
N ALA A 216 17.89 14.31 1.26
CA ALA A 216 17.96 14.82 2.63
C ALA A 216 18.84 16.07 2.74
N ALA A 217 20.00 16.11 2.07
CA ALA A 217 20.86 17.28 2.04
C ALA A 217 20.17 18.51 1.46
N LEU A 218 19.53 18.37 0.28
CA LEU A 218 18.82 19.48 -0.37
C LEU A 218 17.64 19.98 0.47
N LEU A 219 16.85 19.06 1.05
CA LEU A 219 15.71 19.38 1.92
C LEU A 219 16.14 20.05 3.25
N LEU A 220 17.31 19.72 3.81
CA LEU A 220 17.93 20.44 4.94
C LEU A 220 18.35 21.86 4.52
N GLN A 221 19.00 22.02 3.36
CA GLN A 221 19.50 23.32 2.90
C GLN A 221 18.37 24.33 2.60
N ILE A 222 17.20 23.86 2.13
CA ILE A 222 15.99 24.68 2.00
C ILE A 222 15.16 24.80 3.30
N ARG A 223 15.63 24.19 4.40
CA ARG A 223 15.01 24.23 5.74
C ARG A 223 13.59 23.66 5.80
N THR A 224 13.32 22.64 4.99
CA THR A 224 12.05 21.87 5.02
C THR A 224 12.12 20.61 5.88
N LEU A 225 13.33 20.28 6.34
CA LEU A 225 13.62 19.34 7.40
C LEU A 225 14.14 20.11 8.62
N SER A 226 13.78 19.62 9.81
CA SER A 226 14.44 19.96 11.07
C SER A 226 15.83 19.32 11.05
N GLY A 227 16.81 19.93 11.73
CA GLY A 227 17.96 19.14 12.17
C GLY A 227 17.46 18.08 13.17
N PRO A 228 17.95 16.83 13.13
CA PRO A 228 17.54 15.82 14.10
C PRO A 228 17.92 16.26 15.51
N HIS A 229 17.05 15.99 16.49
CA HIS A 229 17.17 16.49 17.85
C HIS A 229 16.56 15.49 18.84
N PRO A 230 17.16 15.23 20.01
CA PRO A 230 16.65 14.23 20.97
C PRO A 230 15.18 14.43 21.38
N ASP A 231 14.72 15.67 21.56
CA ASP A 231 13.32 16.00 21.89
C ASP A 231 12.33 15.89 20.69
N GLN A 232 12.75 15.48 19.48
CA GLN A 232 11.89 15.57 18.28
C GLN A 232 10.71 14.56 18.33
N PRO A 233 9.46 14.95 18.02
CA PRO A 233 8.32 14.04 18.08
C PRO A 233 8.41 12.89 17.06
N PRO A 234 8.06 11.64 17.44
CA PRO A 234 8.07 10.48 16.55
C PRO A 234 7.40 10.67 15.19
N ASP A 235 6.22 11.27 15.16
CA ASP A 235 5.48 11.45 13.91
C ASP A 235 6.01 12.63 13.07
N GLU A 236 6.78 13.55 13.66
CA GLU A 236 7.57 14.54 12.90
C GLU A 236 8.75 13.87 12.21
N ALA A 237 9.51 13.03 12.93
CA ALA A 237 10.63 12.27 12.36
C ALA A 237 10.17 11.36 11.21
N ARG A 238 9.07 10.61 11.40
CA ARG A 238 8.44 9.79 10.35
C ARG A 238 8.01 10.60 9.13
N LEU A 239 7.39 11.78 9.33
CA LEU A 239 7.00 12.66 8.23
C LEU A 239 8.22 13.22 7.46
N GLN A 240 9.34 13.39 8.14
CA GLN A 240 10.60 13.83 7.53
C GLN A 240 11.29 12.70 6.75
N ILE A 241 11.36 11.49 7.31
CA ILE A 241 11.78 10.27 6.62
C ILE A 241 10.94 10.08 5.33
N GLU A 242 9.61 10.16 5.42
CA GLU A 242 8.72 10.00 4.26
C GLU A 242 8.90 11.09 3.19
N ARG A 243 9.19 12.34 3.57
CA ARG A 243 9.56 13.40 2.61
C ARG A 243 10.86 13.07 1.88
N ILE A 244 11.88 12.59 2.59
CA ILE A 244 13.15 12.19 2.00
C ILE A 244 12.94 11.01 1.04
N ASN A 245 12.17 10.01 1.45
CA ASN A 245 11.88 8.82 0.64
C ASN A 245 11.22 9.16 -0.70
N ARG A 246 10.21 10.07 -0.71
CA ARG A 246 9.54 10.53 -1.93
C ARG A 246 10.50 11.18 -2.93
N TRP A 247 11.39 12.04 -2.47
CA TRP A 247 12.39 12.67 -3.35
C TRP A 247 13.48 11.68 -3.79
N ALA A 248 13.88 10.75 -2.91
CA ALA A 248 14.81 9.68 -3.24
C ALA A 248 14.25 8.70 -4.29
N PHE A 249 12.94 8.41 -4.25
CA PHE A 249 12.24 7.62 -5.27
C PHE A 249 12.34 8.27 -6.66
N VAL A 250 12.08 9.57 -6.75
CA VAL A 250 12.19 10.35 -8.01
C VAL A 250 13.62 10.38 -8.54
N ALA A 251 14.61 10.50 -7.65
CA ALA A 251 16.03 10.40 -8.00
C ALA A 251 16.41 9.00 -8.50
N GLU A 252 15.87 7.93 -7.91
CA GLU A 252 16.03 6.56 -8.42
C GLU A 252 15.34 6.35 -9.78
N MET A 253 14.20 7.00 -10.05
CA MET A 253 13.61 7.02 -11.40
C MET A 253 14.56 7.66 -12.40
N ALA A 254 15.31 8.70 -12.02
CA ALA A 254 16.26 9.36 -12.93
C ALA A 254 17.50 8.51 -13.25
N ILE A 255 17.77 7.46 -12.46
CA ILE A 255 18.90 6.54 -12.65
C ILE A 255 18.46 5.25 -13.35
N HIS A 256 17.30 4.69 -12.98
CA HIS A 256 16.82 3.35 -13.40
C HIS A 256 15.52 3.35 -14.22
N GLY A 257 14.86 4.50 -14.39
CA GLY A 257 13.56 4.62 -15.05
C GLY A 257 12.39 4.19 -14.16
N ASN A 258 12.30 2.89 -13.84
CA ASN A 258 11.17 2.27 -13.14
C ASN A 258 11.62 1.46 -11.90
N PRO A 259 12.07 2.12 -10.81
CA PRO A 259 12.44 1.47 -9.55
C PRO A 259 11.23 0.93 -8.79
N SER A 260 11.42 -0.12 -7.99
CA SER A 260 10.35 -0.76 -7.19
C SER A 260 9.96 0.01 -5.92
N GLY A 261 10.71 1.05 -5.54
CA GLY A 261 10.56 1.76 -4.26
C GLY A 261 11.22 1.07 -3.05
N VAL A 262 11.57 -0.22 -3.14
CA VAL A 262 12.23 -0.95 -2.04
C VAL A 262 13.55 -0.30 -1.67
N ASP A 263 14.42 -0.07 -2.65
CA ASP A 263 15.79 0.36 -2.43
C ASP A 263 15.86 1.71 -1.70
N ASN A 264 15.07 2.69 -2.12
CA ASN A 264 14.98 4.01 -1.46
C ASN A 264 14.22 3.93 -0.12
N THR A 265 13.16 3.13 -0.01
CA THR A 265 12.43 3.00 1.26
C THR A 265 13.32 2.41 2.35
N VAL A 266 14.05 1.32 2.08
CA VAL A 266 14.99 0.72 3.04
C VAL A 266 16.19 1.65 3.30
N SER A 267 16.74 2.31 2.27
CA SER A 267 17.84 3.28 2.46
C SER A 267 17.42 4.54 3.25
N THR A 268 16.12 4.85 3.32
CA THR A 268 15.60 6.00 4.09
C THR A 268 15.16 5.60 5.50
N GLN A 269 14.40 4.51 5.62
CA GLN A 269 13.79 4.06 6.88
C GLN A 269 14.78 3.26 7.75
N GLY A 270 15.67 2.46 7.15
CA GLY A 270 16.51 1.52 7.89
C GLY A 270 15.81 0.17 8.11
N LYS A 271 16.28 -0.55 9.15
CA LYS A 271 15.69 -1.79 9.67
C LYS A 271 15.36 -2.79 8.55
N ALA A 272 14.10 -3.22 8.42
CA ALA A 272 13.64 -4.01 7.29
C ALA A 272 12.23 -3.64 6.84
N VAL A 273 11.87 -4.06 5.63
CA VAL A 273 10.51 -3.99 5.09
C VAL A 273 10.10 -5.33 4.49
N VAL A 274 8.85 -5.71 4.70
CA VAL A 274 8.16 -6.75 3.93
C VAL A 274 7.56 -6.10 2.71
N PHE A 275 7.94 -6.57 1.52
CA PHE A 275 7.44 -6.09 0.24
C PHE A 275 6.67 -7.22 -0.46
N GLN A 276 5.50 -6.92 -1.02
CA GLN A 276 4.73 -7.86 -1.82
C GLN A 276 4.03 -7.15 -3.00
N ARG A 277 4.17 -7.71 -4.20
CA ARG A 277 3.52 -7.22 -5.43
C ARG A 277 2.65 -8.32 -6.04
N THR A 278 1.43 -8.48 -5.51
CA THR A 278 0.41 -9.42 -6.03
C THR A 278 -0.18 -8.99 -7.37
N ASP A 279 -0.22 -7.69 -7.61
CA ASP A 279 -0.80 -7.03 -8.78
C ASP A 279 0.27 -6.07 -9.34
N TYR A 280 0.43 -6.04 -10.67
CA TYR A 280 1.43 -5.18 -11.32
C TYR A 280 0.90 -3.80 -11.69
N ASP A 281 -0.41 -3.63 -11.79
CA ASP A 281 -1.07 -2.36 -12.13
C ASP A 281 -1.37 -1.52 -10.86
N ARG A 282 -1.18 -2.10 -9.68
CA ARG A 282 -1.23 -1.41 -8.38
C ARG A 282 0.17 -1.13 -7.82
N PRO A 283 0.31 -0.09 -6.97
CA PRO A 283 1.49 0.05 -6.12
C PRO A 283 1.70 -1.20 -5.25
N PRO A 284 2.95 -1.64 -5.04
CA PRO A 284 3.24 -2.78 -4.18
C PRO A 284 2.92 -2.47 -2.71
N VAL A 285 2.58 -3.51 -1.95
CA VAL A 285 2.44 -3.42 -0.50
C VAL A 285 3.82 -3.37 0.13
N VAL A 286 4.07 -2.40 1.01
CA VAL A 286 5.31 -2.25 1.78
C VAL A 286 4.95 -2.07 3.25
N THR A 287 5.37 -3.01 4.08
CA THR A 287 5.13 -3.03 5.53
C THR A 287 6.48 -2.93 6.25
N PRO A 288 6.79 -1.82 6.95
CA PRO A 288 8.03 -1.71 7.70
C PRO A 288 8.04 -2.61 8.95
N LEU A 289 9.18 -3.25 9.21
CA LEU A 289 9.50 -3.99 10.42
C LEU A 289 10.39 -3.10 11.30
N TRP A 290 9.77 -2.18 12.04
CA TRP A 290 10.48 -1.17 12.85
C TRP A 290 11.33 -1.79 13.97
N ASP A 291 10.83 -2.86 14.59
CA ASP A 291 11.50 -3.56 15.67
C ASP A 291 12.43 -4.70 15.15
N PHE A 292 12.81 -4.68 13.85
CA PHE A 292 13.73 -5.66 13.25
C PHE A 292 15.13 -5.56 13.88
N PRO A 293 15.72 -6.68 14.35
CA PRO A 293 16.98 -6.68 15.10
C PRO A 293 18.23 -6.42 14.24
N GLU A 294 19.26 -5.85 14.86
CA GLU A 294 20.60 -5.79 14.29
C GLU A 294 21.29 -7.17 14.36
N LEU A 295 21.57 -7.77 13.20
CA LEU A 295 22.15 -9.13 13.09
C LEU A 295 23.56 -9.11 12.46
N PRO A 296 24.55 -9.87 12.99
CA PRO A 296 25.93 -9.85 12.51
C PRO A 296 26.06 -10.54 11.14
N LEU A 297 26.58 -9.82 10.14
CA LEU A 297 26.54 -10.23 8.74
C LEU A 297 27.93 -10.18 8.07
N LEU A 298 28.32 -11.29 7.43
CA LEU A 298 29.40 -11.29 6.45
C LEU A 298 28.80 -11.22 5.04
N LEU A 299 29.03 -10.10 4.36
CA LEU A 299 28.72 -9.90 2.95
C LEU A 299 29.94 -10.28 2.11
N VAL A 300 29.75 -11.13 1.09
CA VAL A 300 30.82 -11.52 0.16
C VAL A 300 30.36 -11.28 -1.28
N ASP A 301 31.07 -10.41 -1.99
CA ASP A 301 30.94 -10.24 -3.44
C ASP A 301 31.82 -11.25 -4.17
N THR A 302 31.19 -12.05 -5.04
CA THR A 302 31.88 -13.03 -5.89
C THR A 302 32.72 -12.40 -7.00
N ARG A 303 32.61 -11.08 -7.21
CA ARG A 303 33.14 -10.31 -8.35
C ARG A 303 32.73 -10.89 -9.71
N THR A 304 31.64 -11.67 -9.73
CA THR A 304 31.12 -12.34 -10.94
C THR A 304 30.07 -11.44 -11.59
N PRO A 305 30.27 -10.96 -12.84
CA PRO A 305 29.26 -10.20 -13.56
C PRO A 305 27.97 -11.00 -13.75
N LYS A 306 26.82 -10.36 -13.51
CA LYS A 306 25.49 -10.98 -13.62
C LYS A 306 24.52 -10.07 -14.37
N SER A 307 23.53 -10.66 -15.04
CA SER A 307 22.39 -9.92 -15.61
C SER A 307 21.11 -10.29 -14.87
N THR A 308 20.58 -9.34 -14.08
CA THR A 308 19.31 -9.52 -13.33
C THR A 308 18.16 -9.92 -14.26
N ALA A 309 18.08 -9.31 -15.45
CA ALA A 309 17.07 -9.65 -16.44
C ALA A 309 17.21 -11.08 -16.99
N ALA A 310 18.45 -11.57 -17.18
CA ALA A 310 18.68 -12.94 -17.65
C ALA A 310 18.28 -13.99 -16.60
N GLU A 311 18.55 -13.72 -15.32
CA GLU A 311 18.18 -14.59 -14.20
C GLU A 311 16.66 -14.62 -13.96
N VAL A 312 15.99 -13.46 -13.93
CA VAL A 312 14.52 -13.39 -13.83
C VAL A 312 13.86 -14.09 -15.02
N ALA A 313 14.37 -13.89 -16.24
CA ALA A 313 13.87 -14.61 -17.42
C ALA A 313 14.18 -16.11 -17.39
N LYS A 314 15.23 -16.56 -16.69
CA LYS A 314 15.52 -17.99 -16.45
C LYS A 314 14.45 -18.61 -15.55
N VAL A 315 14.11 -17.97 -14.42
CA VAL A 315 13.04 -18.43 -13.52
C VAL A 315 11.68 -18.41 -14.22
N GLN A 316 11.35 -17.36 -14.98
CA GLN A 316 10.10 -17.30 -15.72
C GLN A 316 9.99 -18.41 -16.79
N ARG A 317 11.08 -18.72 -17.52
CA ARG A 317 11.09 -19.86 -18.45
C ARG A 317 10.89 -21.19 -17.71
N LEU A 318 11.60 -21.42 -16.61
CA LEU A 318 11.47 -22.63 -15.80
C LEU A 318 10.03 -22.78 -15.25
N LYS A 319 9.43 -21.69 -14.80
CA LYS A 319 8.02 -21.61 -14.36
C LYS A 319 7.05 -21.95 -15.49
N ASN A 320 7.29 -21.46 -16.71
CA ASN A 320 6.44 -21.79 -17.86
C ASN A 320 6.55 -23.28 -18.25
N THR A 321 7.73 -23.89 -18.16
CA THR A 321 7.92 -25.33 -18.48
C THR A 321 7.42 -26.26 -17.37
N HIS A 322 7.55 -25.86 -16.10
CA HIS A 322 7.30 -26.73 -14.94
C HIS A 322 6.40 -26.06 -13.88
N GLN A 323 5.32 -25.41 -14.31
CA GLN A 323 4.45 -24.53 -13.53
C GLN A 323 4.08 -25.04 -12.13
N LYS A 324 3.69 -26.32 -11.98
CA LYS A 324 3.32 -26.89 -10.68
C LYS A 324 4.52 -27.04 -9.74
N LEU A 325 5.65 -27.56 -10.24
CA LEU A 325 6.87 -27.77 -9.46
C LEU A 325 7.48 -26.43 -9.03
N VAL A 326 7.65 -25.51 -9.99
CA VAL A 326 8.21 -24.18 -9.71
C VAL A 326 7.25 -23.35 -8.86
N GLY A 327 5.93 -23.46 -9.08
CA GLY A 327 4.91 -22.90 -8.19
C GLY A 327 5.13 -23.32 -6.74
N SER A 328 5.25 -24.63 -6.48
CA SER A 328 5.52 -25.13 -5.12
C SER A 328 6.87 -24.70 -4.54
N ILE A 329 7.90 -24.48 -5.35
CA ILE A 329 9.18 -23.90 -4.88
C ILE A 329 8.98 -22.43 -4.48
N LEU A 330 8.25 -21.65 -5.27
CA LEU A 330 7.95 -20.24 -4.98
C LEU A 330 7.01 -20.10 -3.77
N ASP A 331 6.05 -21.02 -3.59
CA ASP A 331 5.22 -21.14 -2.40
C ASP A 331 6.04 -21.53 -1.15
N ALA A 332 7.11 -22.30 -1.32
CA ALA A 332 8.03 -22.62 -0.23
C ALA A 332 8.90 -21.41 0.16
N VAL A 333 9.40 -20.63 -0.81
CA VAL A 333 10.12 -19.37 -0.52
C VAL A 333 9.20 -18.37 0.17
N ASP A 334 7.95 -18.22 -0.29
CA ASP A 334 6.93 -17.36 0.33
C ASP A 334 6.69 -17.76 1.80
N LYS A 335 6.55 -19.07 2.07
CA LYS A 335 6.43 -19.59 3.45
C LYS A 335 7.67 -19.30 4.28
N VAL A 336 8.88 -19.49 3.75
CA VAL A 336 10.13 -19.16 4.46
C VAL A 336 10.20 -17.67 4.80
N THR A 337 9.82 -16.78 3.88
CA THR A 337 9.70 -15.33 4.14
C THR A 337 8.72 -15.06 5.29
N ARG A 338 7.51 -15.64 5.24
CA ARG A 338 6.47 -15.45 6.27
C ARG A 338 6.83 -16.08 7.63
N THR A 339 7.62 -17.16 7.65
CA THR A 339 8.17 -17.72 8.89
C THR A 339 9.27 -16.84 9.46
N ALA A 340 10.13 -16.23 8.62
CA ALA A 340 11.13 -15.28 9.08
C ALA A 340 10.51 -13.99 9.63
N GLU A 341 9.46 -13.47 8.99
CA GLU A 341 8.64 -12.35 9.47
C GLU A 341 8.08 -12.65 10.87
N GLY A 342 7.34 -13.77 11.03
CA GLY A 342 6.76 -14.13 12.33
C GLY A 342 7.80 -14.42 13.43
N LEU A 343 8.96 -14.99 13.09
CA LEU A 343 10.07 -15.26 14.01
C LEU A 343 10.68 -13.98 14.62
N ILE A 344 10.58 -12.84 13.93
CA ILE A 344 11.09 -11.55 14.42
C ILE A 344 10.11 -10.92 15.42
N ASP A 345 8.82 -11.23 15.32
CA ASP A 345 7.76 -10.76 16.22
C ASP A 345 7.58 -11.67 17.47
N GLU A 346 8.38 -12.74 17.63
CA GLU A 346 8.32 -13.64 18.80
C GLU A 346 8.97 -12.99 20.05
N GLU A 347 8.26 -12.98 21.19
CA GLU A 347 8.74 -12.40 22.46
C GLU A 347 10.04 -13.05 23.01
N ASP A 348 10.44 -14.21 22.48
CA ASP A 348 11.69 -14.91 22.83
C ASP A 348 12.80 -14.79 21.76
N PHE A 349 12.65 -13.90 20.76
CA PHE A 349 13.71 -13.61 19.81
C PHE A 349 14.75 -12.64 20.39
N ASP A 350 15.95 -13.15 20.64
CA ASP A 350 17.13 -12.37 21.04
C ASP A 350 18.23 -12.48 19.98
N ALA A 351 18.68 -11.33 19.46
CA ALA A 351 19.72 -11.24 18.43
C ALA A 351 21.12 -11.67 18.90
N THR A 352 21.33 -11.80 20.22
CA THR A 352 22.57 -12.27 20.84
C THR A 352 22.56 -13.77 21.15
N GLU A 353 21.37 -14.38 21.28
CA GLU A 353 21.26 -15.81 21.57
C GLU A 353 21.49 -16.70 20.34
N HIS A 354 22.29 -17.76 20.56
CA HIS A 354 22.61 -18.73 19.51
C HIS A 354 21.35 -19.44 18.97
N GLU A 355 20.33 -19.68 19.79
CA GLU A 355 19.14 -20.45 19.38
C GLU A 355 18.22 -19.62 18.46
N SER A 356 18.02 -18.34 18.76
CA SER A 356 17.25 -17.41 17.93
C SER A 356 17.95 -17.13 16.60
N LEU A 357 19.28 -16.97 16.62
CA LEU A 357 20.10 -16.92 15.40
C LEU A 357 20.08 -18.25 14.63
N ARG A 358 20.02 -19.42 15.30
CA ARG A 358 19.87 -20.74 14.66
C ARG A 358 18.53 -20.86 13.93
N ARG A 359 17.42 -20.43 14.55
CA ARG A 359 16.09 -20.38 13.92
C ARG A 359 16.14 -19.57 12.62
N MET A 360 16.74 -18.38 12.64
CA MET A 360 16.88 -17.52 11.45
C MET A 360 17.86 -18.09 10.40
N GLY A 361 18.97 -18.67 10.84
CA GLY A 361 20.00 -19.27 9.99
C GLY A 361 19.51 -20.49 9.21
N GLU A 362 18.68 -21.33 9.82
CA GLU A 362 18.09 -22.48 9.15
C GLU A 362 17.14 -22.05 8.01
N LEU A 363 16.35 -20.99 8.21
CA LEU A 363 15.54 -20.37 7.15
C LEU A 363 16.42 -19.83 6.00
N ILE A 364 17.57 -19.21 6.32
CA ILE A 364 18.55 -18.73 5.34
C ILE A 364 19.07 -19.87 4.45
N SER A 365 19.50 -20.99 5.04
CA SER A 365 19.98 -22.16 4.30
C SER A 365 18.87 -22.83 3.48
N ILE A 366 17.63 -22.91 4.00
CA ILE A 366 16.48 -23.44 3.26
C ILE A 366 16.17 -22.56 2.04
N ASN A 367 16.09 -21.23 2.19
CA ASN A 367 15.86 -20.33 1.06
C ASN A 367 16.97 -20.48 0.00
N HIS A 368 18.23 -20.60 0.40
CA HIS A 368 19.31 -20.82 -0.55
C HIS A 368 19.16 -22.12 -1.35
N GLY A 369 18.78 -23.23 -0.71
CA GLY A 369 18.48 -24.49 -1.41
C GLY A 369 17.32 -24.37 -2.41
N LEU A 370 16.28 -23.59 -2.08
CA LEU A 370 15.18 -23.29 -2.99
C LEU A 370 15.63 -22.42 -4.18
N LEU A 371 16.47 -21.41 -3.95
CA LEU A 371 17.05 -20.54 -4.99
C LEU A 371 18.02 -21.31 -5.91
N ALA A 372 18.83 -22.22 -5.37
CA ALA A 372 19.64 -23.14 -6.16
C ALA A 372 18.75 -24.06 -7.03
N SER A 373 17.62 -24.54 -6.49
CA SER A 373 16.62 -25.33 -7.22
C SER A 373 15.90 -24.56 -8.32
N LEU A 374 15.82 -23.23 -8.25
CA LEU A 374 15.35 -22.36 -9.34
C LEU A 374 16.42 -22.10 -10.43
N GLY A 375 17.65 -22.61 -10.25
CA GLY A 375 18.75 -22.47 -11.21
C GLY A 375 19.41 -21.09 -11.20
N VAL A 376 19.20 -20.28 -10.16
CA VAL A 376 19.75 -18.91 -10.03
C VAL A 376 20.99 -18.83 -9.12
N SER A 377 21.52 -19.95 -8.63
CA SER A 377 22.84 -19.97 -7.99
C SER A 377 23.97 -20.03 -9.03
N HIS A 378 25.22 -19.98 -8.57
CA HIS A 378 26.43 -19.97 -9.40
C HIS A 378 27.57 -20.68 -8.65
N PRO A 379 28.52 -21.39 -9.30
CA PRO A 379 29.59 -22.10 -8.60
C PRO A 379 30.42 -21.24 -7.64
N ARG A 380 30.62 -19.94 -7.93
CA ARG A 380 31.30 -19.02 -6.98
C ARG A 380 30.45 -18.64 -5.76
N LEU A 381 29.11 -18.74 -5.82
CA LEU A 381 28.22 -18.57 -4.66
C LEU A 381 28.20 -19.85 -3.81
N GLU A 382 28.03 -21.02 -4.45
CA GLU A 382 28.12 -22.31 -3.76
C GLU A 382 29.48 -22.50 -3.07
N ARG A 383 30.58 -22.02 -3.67
CA ARG A 383 31.92 -22.04 -3.07
C ARG A 383 32.03 -21.20 -1.80
N VAL A 384 31.49 -19.98 -1.77
CA VAL A 384 31.50 -19.16 -0.53
C VAL A 384 30.75 -19.87 0.57
N ARG A 385 29.58 -20.44 0.24
CA ARG A 385 28.82 -21.25 1.19
C ARG A 385 29.59 -22.49 1.64
N GLU A 386 30.19 -23.25 0.73
CA GLU A 386 30.96 -24.47 1.04
C GLU A 386 32.04 -24.18 2.10
N LEU A 387 32.78 -23.08 1.96
CA LEU A 387 33.83 -22.68 2.90
C LEU A 387 33.28 -22.32 4.29
N ILE A 388 32.09 -21.71 4.35
CA ILE A 388 31.45 -21.25 5.57
C ILE A 388 30.73 -22.41 6.29
N ASP A 389 29.99 -23.25 5.54
CA ASP A 389 29.38 -24.50 6.00
C ASP A 389 30.47 -25.45 6.54
N TYR A 390 31.63 -25.57 5.86
CA TYR A 390 32.73 -26.47 6.27
C TYR A 390 33.49 -26.00 7.52
N LYS A 391 33.73 -24.69 7.66
CA LYS A 391 34.38 -24.11 8.86
C LYS A 391 33.40 -23.87 10.03
N ASP A 392 32.09 -24.09 9.80
CA ASP A 392 30.95 -23.88 10.70
C ASP A 392 30.87 -22.46 11.29
N LEU A 393 30.92 -21.44 10.42
CA LEU A 393 31.04 -20.02 10.82
C LEU A 393 29.70 -19.25 10.81
N GLY A 394 28.72 -19.74 10.06
CA GLY A 394 27.45 -19.05 9.83
C GLY A 394 26.56 -19.78 8.84
N TRP A 395 25.48 -19.14 8.44
CA TRP A 395 24.53 -19.64 7.43
C TRP A 395 24.53 -18.73 6.20
N THR A 396 24.92 -19.26 5.05
CA THR A 396 25.11 -18.47 3.81
C THR A 396 23.97 -18.65 2.80
N LYS A 397 23.59 -17.55 2.14
CA LYS A 397 22.75 -17.53 0.94
C LYS A 397 23.19 -16.48 -0.07
N LEU A 398 22.83 -16.66 -1.34
CA LEU A 398 22.88 -15.57 -2.32
C LEU A 398 21.89 -14.45 -1.94
N THR A 399 22.13 -13.22 -2.42
CA THR A 399 21.16 -12.12 -2.29
C THR A 399 20.89 -11.43 -3.63
N GLY A 400 19.68 -10.92 -3.80
CA GLY A 400 19.22 -10.37 -5.07
C GLY A 400 19.12 -11.42 -6.17
N ALA A 401 19.50 -11.04 -7.40
CA ALA A 401 19.20 -11.83 -8.59
C ALA A 401 19.93 -13.18 -8.71
N GLY A 402 21.02 -13.41 -7.97
CA GLY A 402 21.88 -14.59 -8.17
C GLY A 402 22.68 -14.54 -9.48
N GLY A 403 23.11 -15.71 -9.97
CA GLY A 403 23.96 -15.87 -11.16
C GLY A 403 25.40 -15.34 -11.00
N GLY A 404 25.78 -14.92 -9.79
CA GLY A 404 26.97 -14.11 -9.52
C GLY A 404 26.62 -13.05 -8.47
N GLY A 405 27.33 -11.91 -8.46
CA GLY A 405 27.12 -10.85 -7.47
C GLY A 405 27.41 -11.30 -6.04
N CYS A 406 26.56 -10.90 -5.08
CA CYS A 406 26.81 -11.09 -3.64
C CYS A 406 26.08 -12.28 -2.99
N SER A 407 26.71 -12.82 -1.96
CA SER A 407 26.10 -13.64 -0.91
C SER A 407 26.14 -12.93 0.44
N ILE A 408 25.17 -13.23 1.30
CA ILE A 408 25.10 -12.81 2.69
C ILE A 408 25.21 -14.03 3.60
N THR A 409 25.88 -13.87 4.73
CA THR A 409 26.04 -14.91 5.75
C THR A 409 25.67 -14.35 7.11
N LEU A 410 24.68 -14.96 7.77
CA LEU A 410 24.40 -14.70 9.18
C LEU A 410 25.48 -15.41 10.01
N MET A 411 26.25 -14.65 10.79
CA MET A 411 27.36 -15.20 11.57
C MET A 411 26.87 -15.85 12.87
N ARG A 412 27.49 -16.94 13.31
CA ARG A 412 27.22 -17.52 14.64
C ARG A 412 27.76 -16.61 15.75
N PRO A 413 27.18 -16.60 16.96
CA PRO A 413 27.83 -15.99 18.12
C PRO A 413 29.19 -16.62 18.43
N GLY A 414 30.18 -15.79 18.77
CA GLY A 414 31.47 -16.25 19.29
C GLY A 414 32.37 -16.99 18.29
N VAL A 415 32.29 -16.69 16.99
CA VAL A 415 33.20 -17.29 15.99
C VAL A 415 34.67 -16.98 16.35
N PRO A 416 35.56 -18.00 16.42
CA PRO A 416 36.98 -17.78 16.67
C PRO A 416 37.65 -16.91 15.59
N GLN A 417 38.40 -15.89 16.02
CA GLN A 417 39.02 -14.90 15.15
C GLN A 417 40.09 -15.49 14.20
N ASP A 418 40.75 -16.57 14.61
CA ASP A 418 41.66 -17.35 13.77
C ASP A 418 40.92 -17.98 12.58
N ARG A 419 39.77 -18.61 12.81
CA ARG A 419 38.93 -19.16 11.73
C ARG A 419 38.36 -18.08 10.81
N LEU A 420 38.07 -16.89 11.34
CA LEU A 420 37.68 -15.73 10.53
C LEU A 420 38.83 -15.26 9.65
N SER A 421 40.05 -15.15 10.19
CA SER A 421 41.25 -14.82 9.40
C SER A 421 41.51 -15.85 8.31
N GLU A 422 41.43 -17.15 8.61
CA GLU A 422 41.59 -18.21 7.60
C GLU A 422 40.55 -18.11 6.47
N LEU A 423 39.29 -17.78 6.80
CA LEU A 423 38.26 -17.55 5.78
C LEU A 423 38.60 -16.29 4.97
N GLN A 424 39.05 -15.22 5.62
CA GLN A 424 39.39 -13.95 4.98
C GLN A 424 40.54 -14.10 3.99
N ASP A 425 41.63 -14.73 4.40
CA ASP A 425 42.79 -15.04 3.55
C ASP A 425 42.38 -15.92 2.36
N GLN A 426 41.54 -16.94 2.62
CA GLN A 426 41.08 -17.84 1.57
C GLN A 426 40.16 -17.14 0.55
N LEU A 427 39.20 -16.33 1.01
CA LEU A 427 38.31 -15.57 0.14
C LEU A 427 39.10 -14.54 -0.70
N GLU A 428 40.09 -13.85 -0.13
CA GLU A 428 40.96 -12.96 -0.91
C GLU A 428 41.77 -13.75 -1.96
N SER A 429 42.36 -14.89 -1.59
CA SER A 429 43.13 -15.74 -2.51
C SER A 429 42.31 -16.31 -3.67
N GLU A 430 41.02 -16.61 -3.45
CA GLU A 430 40.07 -17.04 -4.48
C GLU A 430 39.38 -15.85 -5.19
N GLY A 431 39.85 -14.62 -4.95
CA GLY A 431 39.50 -13.39 -5.69
C GLY A 431 38.16 -12.76 -5.32
N TYR A 432 37.59 -13.09 -4.16
CA TYR A 432 36.36 -12.48 -3.65
C TYR A 432 36.63 -11.07 -3.07
N ALA A 433 35.56 -10.31 -2.80
CA ALA A 433 35.61 -9.16 -1.90
C ALA A 433 34.67 -9.41 -0.71
N GLN A 434 35.04 -8.93 0.47
CA GLN A 434 34.38 -9.26 1.73
C GLN A 434 34.20 -8.04 2.61
N PHE A 435 33.06 -7.98 3.31
CA PHE A 435 32.66 -6.87 4.15
C PHE A 435 31.95 -7.44 5.38
N GLN A 436 32.54 -7.27 6.56
CA GLN A 436 31.84 -7.48 7.82
C GLN A 436 30.95 -6.26 8.07
N THR A 437 29.68 -6.49 8.40
CA THR A 437 28.67 -5.44 8.58
C THR A 437 27.51 -5.95 9.44
N THR A 438 26.50 -5.12 9.64
CA THR A 438 25.27 -5.51 10.35
C THR A 438 24.09 -5.45 9.39
N LEU A 439 23.18 -6.41 9.50
CA LEU A 439 21.87 -6.43 8.85
C LEU A 439 20.85 -5.75 9.77
N GLY A 440 19.96 -4.91 9.23
CA GLY A 440 18.92 -4.25 10.03
C GLY A 440 19.38 -2.96 10.74
N GLY A 441 20.50 -2.37 10.33
CA GLY A 441 20.95 -1.06 10.83
C GLY A 441 20.04 0.12 10.46
N ASP A 442 20.25 1.24 11.11
CA ASP A 442 19.37 2.40 11.10
C ASP A 442 19.39 3.20 9.79
N GLY A 443 18.29 3.91 9.51
CA GLY A 443 18.01 4.58 8.25
C GLY A 443 18.82 5.85 7.97
N ILE A 444 18.15 6.92 7.54
CA ILE A 444 18.82 8.20 7.25
C ILE A 444 19.38 8.85 8.53
N GLY A 445 20.69 9.11 8.52
CA GLY A 445 21.42 9.75 9.63
C GLY A 445 22.09 11.06 9.21
N VAL A 446 22.10 12.06 10.09
CA VAL A 446 22.63 13.40 9.80
C VAL A 446 23.51 13.90 10.95
N LEU A 447 24.67 14.46 10.61
CA LEU A 447 25.57 15.13 11.55
C LEU A 447 25.60 16.62 11.22
N TRP A 448 25.13 17.44 12.16
CA TRP A 448 24.95 18.88 11.99
C TRP A 448 25.33 19.65 13.26
N PRO A 449 26.40 20.45 13.28
CA PRO A 449 27.47 20.56 12.26
C PRO A 449 28.33 19.29 12.18
N ALA A 450 29.17 19.19 11.15
CA ALA A 450 30.13 18.09 10.93
C ALA A 450 31.29 18.09 11.96
N VAL A 451 31.02 17.73 13.22
CA VAL A 451 31.99 17.80 14.33
C VAL A 451 32.07 16.47 15.10
N LEU A 452 33.28 16.00 15.40
CA LEU A 452 33.59 14.67 15.95
C LEU A 452 33.26 14.48 17.45
N LYS A 453 33.05 15.57 18.18
CA LYS A 453 32.68 15.56 19.60
C LYS A 453 31.83 16.78 19.92
N ASN A 454 30.70 16.57 20.58
CA ASN A 454 30.25 17.54 21.59
C ASN A 454 31.09 17.26 22.84
N GLY A 455 31.79 18.27 23.35
CA GLY A 455 32.64 18.11 24.53
C GLY A 455 31.84 17.70 25.76
N SER A 456 32.46 16.86 26.61
CA SER A 456 32.10 16.84 28.03
C SER A 456 32.54 18.16 28.68
N ASP A 457 32.10 18.43 29.91
CA ASP A 457 32.28 19.71 30.63
C ASP A 457 33.76 20.15 30.90
N GLU A 458 34.75 19.45 30.34
CA GLU A 458 36.19 19.71 30.47
C GLU A 458 36.88 20.17 29.15
N ASP A 459 36.24 20.03 27.97
CA ASP A 459 36.83 20.37 26.65
C ASP A 459 36.56 21.85 26.24
N GLU A 460 37.31 22.82 26.80
CA GLU A 460 37.15 24.27 26.48
C GLU A 460 37.35 24.63 24.98
N ASP A 461 38.04 23.79 24.20
CA ASP A 461 38.37 24.01 22.78
C ASP A 461 37.35 23.42 21.76
N GLY A 462 36.21 22.88 22.23
CA GLY A 462 34.97 22.88 21.44
C GLY A 462 34.89 22.01 20.17
N GLY A 463 35.42 20.79 20.19
CA GLY A 463 35.08 19.73 19.22
C GLY A 463 35.81 19.79 17.86
N MET A 464 36.39 18.67 17.42
CA MET A 464 37.18 18.63 16.18
C MET A 464 36.28 18.50 14.94
N GLU A 465 36.26 19.51 14.07
CA GLU A 465 35.49 19.50 12.81
C GLU A 465 35.99 18.42 11.82
N ILE A 466 35.06 17.72 11.16
CA ILE A 466 35.31 16.85 10.01
C ILE A 466 35.45 17.75 8.77
N ASP A 467 36.62 18.36 8.62
CA ASP A 467 36.91 19.15 7.43
C ASP A 467 36.93 18.28 6.15
N LEU A 468 36.74 18.96 5.01
CA LEU A 468 36.66 18.32 3.71
C LEU A 468 37.94 17.54 3.34
N ASP A 469 39.11 18.00 3.78
CA ASP A 469 40.37 17.35 3.45
C ASP A 469 40.55 16.06 4.27
N LYS A 470 40.14 16.01 5.54
CA LYS A 470 40.04 14.74 6.30
C LYS A 470 39.16 13.73 5.58
N PHE A 471 37.96 14.14 5.15
CA PHE A 471 36.99 13.26 4.48
C PHE A 471 37.48 12.72 3.13
N LEU A 472 38.26 13.51 2.41
CA LEU A 472 38.88 13.10 1.14
C LEU A 472 40.11 12.20 1.33
N ASN A 473 40.92 12.46 2.35
CA ASN A 473 42.14 11.68 2.64
C ASN A 473 41.88 10.42 3.49
N ALA A 474 40.62 10.19 3.92
CA ALA A 474 40.19 9.00 4.63
C ALA A 474 40.46 7.71 3.80
N PRO A 475 41.37 6.82 4.24
CA PRO A 475 41.85 5.70 3.44
C PRO A 475 40.83 4.55 3.36
N GLY A 476 40.47 4.15 2.14
CA GLY A 476 39.53 3.05 1.93
C GLY A 476 38.14 3.31 2.50
N THR A 477 37.45 2.23 2.89
CA THR A 477 36.14 2.25 3.56
C THR A 477 36.28 2.41 5.07
N GLU A 478 37.14 1.60 5.70
CA GLU A 478 37.45 1.65 7.13
C GLU A 478 37.88 3.05 7.59
N GLY A 479 38.67 3.76 6.78
CA GLY A 479 39.10 5.12 7.10
C GLY A 479 37.97 6.15 7.09
N VAL A 480 36.91 5.92 6.30
CA VAL A 480 35.70 6.76 6.31
C VAL A 480 34.84 6.43 7.52
N GLU A 481 34.58 5.15 7.80
CA GLU A 481 33.81 4.71 8.97
C GLU A 481 34.49 5.08 10.30
N LYS A 482 35.81 4.97 10.38
CA LYS A 482 36.60 5.46 11.52
C LYS A 482 36.59 6.98 11.65
N LEU A 483 36.50 7.71 10.54
CA LEU A 483 36.38 9.18 10.57
C LEU A 483 34.96 9.63 10.99
N VAL A 484 33.93 8.80 10.84
CA VAL A 484 32.55 9.15 11.24
C VAL A 484 32.08 8.47 12.55
N GLY A 485 32.95 7.73 13.23
CA GLY A 485 32.68 7.13 14.55
C GLY A 485 32.14 5.68 14.55
N VAL A 486 32.11 5.00 13.40
CA VAL A 486 31.34 3.76 13.17
C VAL A 486 32.08 2.47 13.55
N HIS A 487 33.23 2.53 14.25
CA HIS A 487 34.02 1.35 14.63
C HIS A 487 34.35 1.29 16.13
N GLY A 488 33.61 0.44 16.86
CA GLY A 488 33.86 0.05 18.26
C GLY A 488 33.90 -1.48 18.40
N GLY A 489 35.00 -2.10 17.95
CA GLY A 489 35.13 -3.55 17.75
C GLY A 489 35.26 -4.45 18.98
N THR A 490 34.68 -4.09 20.14
CA THR A 490 34.52 -4.97 21.32
C THR A 490 33.47 -4.41 22.29
N GLY A 491 32.28 -5.02 22.35
CA GLY A 491 31.35 -4.94 23.49
C GLY A 491 30.61 -3.62 23.77
N GLU A 492 31.22 -2.47 23.52
CA GLU A 492 30.74 -1.15 23.97
C GLU A 492 30.57 -0.20 22.76
N ARG A 493 29.32 0.10 22.39
CA ARG A 493 28.97 1.25 21.55
C ARG A 493 28.98 2.51 22.43
N GLU A 494 30.07 3.27 22.42
CA GLU A 494 30.03 4.66 22.87
C GLU A 494 29.31 5.52 21.81
N GLU A 495 28.15 6.09 22.14
CA GLU A 495 27.30 6.83 21.21
C GLU A 495 27.89 8.20 20.82
N MET A 496 28.67 8.28 19.73
CA MET A 496 29.01 9.54 19.07
C MET A 496 29.16 9.39 17.54
N GLY A 497 28.48 10.25 16.78
CA GLY A 497 28.86 10.50 15.38
C GLY A 497 27.74 11.02 14.47
N LEU A 498 26.55 10.42 14.51
CA LEU A 498 25.43 10.76 13.61
C LEU A 498 24.13 10.78 14.41
N PHE A 499 23.36 11.87 14.31
CA PHE A 499 22.00 11.89 14.82
C PHE A 499 21.08 11.23 13.79
N GLU A 500 20.64 10.02 14.10
CA GLU A 500 19.72 9.25 13.28
C GLU A 500 18.28 9.70 13.54
N PHE A 501 17.48 9.78 12.47
CA PHE A 501 16.06 10.13 12.60
C PHE A 501 15.24 9.05 13.35
N GLU A 502 15.81 7.87 13.57
CA GLU A 502 15.20 6.74 14.28
C GLU A 502 15.66 6.57 15.74
N ALA A 503 16.87 6.97 16.12
CA ALA A 503 17.31 6.94 17.54
C ALA A 503 16.37 7.75 18.47
N VAL A 504 15.77 8.80 17.92
CA VAL A 504 14.71 9.61 18.53
C VAL A 504 13.40 8.82 18.73
N LEU A 505 13.04 7.92 17.80
CA LEU A 505 11.84 7.08 17.89
C LEU A 505 11.97 6.07 19.04
N VAL A 506 13.14 5.46 19.19
CA VAL A 506 13.41 4.41 20.18
C VAL A 506 13.56 4.97 21.59
N THR A 507 14.25 6.11 21.76
CA THR A 507 14.42 6.75 23.08
C THR A 507 13.09 7.20 23.70
N ALA A 508 12.09 7.58 22.89
CA ALA A 508 10.73 7.88 23.36
C ALA A 508 9.99 6.64 23.91
N LYS A 509 10.15 5.46 23.30
CA LYS A 509 9.62 4.16 23.78
C LYS A 509 10.29 3.78 25.11
N ASN A 510 11.63 3.84 25.15
CA ASN A 510 12.42 3.36 26.28
C ASN A 510 12.34 4.27 27.51
N THR A 511 12.25 5.59 27.34
CA THR A 511 12.01 6.51 28.46
C THR A 511 10.64 6.28 29.10
N TYR A 512 9.59 5.98 28.32
CA TYR A 512 8.27 5.65 28.88
C TYR A 512 8.30 4.41 29.79
N SER A 513 9.07 3.39 29.40
CA SER A 513 9.30 2.18 30.22
C SER A 513 10.14 2.46 31.47
N ALA A 514 11.24 3.23 31.33
CA ALA A 514 12.12 3.58 32.44
C ALA A 514 11.43 4.48 33.49
N ILE A 515 10.59 5.43 33.07
CA ILE A 515 9.85 6.35 33.94
C ILE A 515 8.82 5.61 34.83
N HIS A 516 8.36 4.42 34.44
CA HIS A 516 7.50 3.57 35.29
C HIS A 516 8.25 2.85 36.42
N ASN A 517 9.59 2.76 36.37
CA ASN A 517 10.38 1.91 37.28
C ASN A 517 11.31 2.67 38.24
N ASN A 518 11.43 3.99 38.18
CA ASN A 518 12.34 4.72 39.07
C ASN A 518 11.69 5.88 39.84
N LYS A 519 11.89 5.90 41.16
CA LYS A 519 11.32 6.87 42.10
C LYS A 519 12.41 7.79 42.65
N ASP A 520 12.81 8.84 41.93
CA ASP A 520 13.02 10.16 42.54
C ASP A 520 13.42 11.29 41.56
N CYS A 521 13.57 12.50 42.13
CA CYS A 521 14.55 13.53 41.73
C CYS A 521 14.11 14.61 40.71
N THR A 522 13.47 15.65 41.26
CA THR A 522 13.64 17.12 41.08
C THR A 522 14.31 17.79 39.85
N TYR A 523 15.10 17.12 39.01
CA TYR A 523 15.89 17.74 37.93
C TYR A 523 15.03 18.47 36.87
N ALA A 524 13.93 17.83 36.45
CA ALA A 524 13.05 18.31 35.37
C ALA A 524 12.48 19.73 35.59
N ARG A 525 12.33 20.19 36.85
CA ARG A 525 11.78 21.53 37.14
C ARG A 525 12.68 22.69 36.73
N ARG A 526 13.98 22.50 36.51
CA ARG A 526 14.89 23.60 36.13
C ARG A 526 14.87 23.93 34.64
N MET A 527 14.59 22.96 33.77
CA MET A 527 14.71 23.15 32.32
C MET A 527 13.57 24.00 31.71
N MET A 528 12.35 23.88 32.24
CA MET A 528 11.18 24.60 31.71
C MET A 528 11.29 26.13 31.81
N GLN A 529 12.02 26.65 32.80
CA GLN A 529 12.10 28.10 33.05
C GLN A 529 12.85 28.89 31.95
N SER A 530 13.62 28.20 31.08
CA SER A 530 14.52 28.86 30.13
C SER A 530 13.97 29.06 28.70
N LYS A 531 12.93 28.32 28.28
CA LYS A 531 12.44 28.33 26.88
C LYS A 531 11.44 29.46 26.54
N LEU A 532 11.12 30.36 27.49
CA LEU A 532 10.03 31.35 27.39
C LEU A 532 10.35 32.69 26.67
N ASN A 533 11.60 32.98 26.32
CA ASN A 533 12.05 34.35 26.00
C ASN A 533 12.39 34.66 24.52
N THR A 534 12.12 33.76 23.56
CA THR A 534 12.74 33.88 22.21
C THR A 534 11.79 33.68 21.01
N ALA A 535 10.45 33.78 21.19
CA ALA A 535 9.46 33.51 20.15
C ALA A 535 8.43 34.64 19.95
N HIS A 536 8.91 35.80 19.50
CA HIS A 536 8.08 36.89 18.98
C HIS A 536 8.72 37.47 17.70
N ILE A 537 7.92 38.10 16.84
CA ILE A 537 8.28 38.62 15.49
C ILE A 537 8.40 37.55 14.38
N ALA A 538 7.27 37.19 13.78
CA ALA A 538 7.08 37.08 12.32
C ALA A 538 5.58 36.80 12.04
N GLU A 539 4.90 37.65 11.28
CA GLU A 539 3.45 37.55 11.06
C GLU A 539 3.07 37.93 9.61
N THR A 540 1.84 37.53 9.21
CA THR A 540 0.97 38.07 8.15
C THR A 540 1.56 38.54 6.81
N HIS A 541 1.09 37.94 5.68
CA HIS A 541 0.75 38.72 4.48
C HIS A 541 -0.13 38.01 3.42
N ILE A 542 -0.95 38.82 2.74
CA ILE A 542 -1.67 38.61 1.44
C ILE A 542 -3.02 37.87 1.48
N LEU A 543 -3.98 38.47 0.75
CA LEU A 543 -5.39 38.09 0.57
C LEU A 543 -5.88 38.70 -0.78
N LEU A 544 -7.02 38.21 -1.30
CA LEU A 544 -7.86 38.74 -2.40
C LEU A 544 -7.49 38.43 -3.87
N GLY A 545 -8.51 37.97 -4.60
CA GLY A 545 -8.65 37.97 -6.06
C GLY A 545 -10.10 37.66 -6.46
N LYS A 546 -10.71 38.41 -7.39
CA LYS A 546 -12.10 38.22 -7.86
C LYS A 546 -12.24 38.61 -9.34
N THR A 547 -13.05 37.85 -10.10
CA THR A 547 -13.56 38.29 -11.41
C THR A 547 -14.98 37.76 -11.65
N ARG A 548 -15.77 38.46 -12.47
CA ARG A 548 -17.15 38.12 -12.88
C ARG A 548 -17.20 37.66 -14.34
N ILE A 549 -18.32 37.09 -14.77
CA ILE A 549 -18.95 37.32 -16.09
C ILE A 549 -20.49 37.21 -15.96
N HIS A 550 -21.26 37.67 -16.96
CA HIS A 550 -22.68 38.07 -16.81
C HIS A 550 -23.75 37.08 -17.33
N LYS A 551 -24.97 37.33 -16.84
CA LYS A 551 -26.28 36.68 -17.08
C LYS A 551 -27.02 37.29 -18.29
N VAL A 552 -27.93 36.54 -18.92
CA VAL A 552 -29.06 37.02 -19.74
C VAL A 552 -30.32 36.21 -19.37
N GLU A 553 -31.53 36.75 -19.60
CA GLU A 553 -32.79 36.35 -18.91
C GLU A 553 -34.02 36.20 -19.84
N GLY A 554 -35.11 35.62 -19.30
CA GLY A 554 -36.46 35.54 -19.89
C GLY A 554 -37.07 34.13 -19.73
N SER A 555 -38.07 33.83 -18.90
CA SER A 555 -39.42 34.42 -18.64
C SER A 555 -40.43 34.15 -19.79
N ALA A 556 -41.71 33.85 -19.57
CA ALA A 556 -42.50 33.91 -18.33
C ALA A 556 -43.72 32.94 -18.26
N THR A 557 -44.01 32.44 -17.04
CA THR A 557 -45.31 32.16 -16.34
C THR A 557 -46.59 31.55 -17.01
N PRO A 558 -47.46 30.86 -16.22
CA PRO A 558 -48.62 30.05 -16.68
C PRO A 558 -49.98 30.80 -16.58
N PRO A 559 -51.19 30.15 -16.60
CA PRO A 559 -51.75 29.60 -15.33
C PRO A 559 -52.87 28.48 -15.36
N ASN A 560 -53.07 27.86 -14.18
CA ASN A 560 -54.36 27.60 -13.48
C ASN A 560 -55.39 26.45 -13.78
N ILE A 561 -55.83 25.84 -12.66
CA ILE A 561 -57.24 25.57 -12.20
C ILE A 561 -57.90 24.17 -12.47
N PRO A 562 -58.70 23.61 -11.50
CA PRO A 562 -58.31 22.33 -10.87
C PRO A 562 -59.30 21.10 -10.82
N PRO A 563 -59.97 20.67 -9.71
CA PRO A 563 -59.73 19.33 -9.12
C PRO A 563 -61.00 18.47 -8.85
N SER A 564 -60.88 17.50 -7.90
CA SER A 564 -61.95 16.74 -7.18
C SER A 564 -62.41 15.42 -7.84
N HIS A 565 -62.92 14.38 -7.16
CA HIS A 565 -62.99 14.04 -5.72
C HIS A 565 -63.50 12.57 -5.51
N TYR A 566 -63.06 11.85 -4.44
CA TYR A 566 -63.68 10.65 -3.82
C TYR A 566 -63.96 9.42 -4.74
N SER A 567 -64.15 8.16 -4.30
CA SER A 567 -64.65 7.58 -3.03
C SER A 567 -64.16 6.11 -2.85
N PRO A 568 -64.44 5.40 -1.72
CA PRO A 568 -63.70 4.20 -1.29
C PRO A 568 -64.47 2.86 -1.37
N SER A 569 -63.81 1.75 -1.01
CA SER A 569 -64.43 0.52 -0.49
C SER A 569 -63.47 -0.29 0.41
N ALA A 570 -64.01 -1.00 1.40
CA ALA A 570 -63.30 -2.00 2.23
C ALA A 570 -63.39 -3.40 1.57
N ARG A 571 -62.91 -4.54 2.11
CA ARG A 571 -63.03 -5.09 3.48
C ARG A 571 -62.29 -6.46 3.49
N ILE A 572 -61.49 -6.86 4.49
CA ILE A 572 -61.87 -7.67 5.68
C ILE A 572 -60.60 -7.98 6.52
N ARG A 573 -60.74 -8.17 7.86
CA ARG A 573 -59.71 -8.70 8.79
C ARG A 573 -60.05 -10.15 9.20
N PHE A 574 -59.17 -10.99 9.76
CA PHE A 574 -58.74 -11.09 11.19
C PHE A 574 -58.32 -12.57 11.41
N ALA A 575 -57.60 -13.08 12.42
CA ALA A 575 -56.82 -12.62 13.60
C ALA A 575 -55.81 -13.77 13.95
N ARG A 576 -55.02 -13.89 15.04
CA ARG A 576 -54.86 -13.26 16.39
C ARG A 576 -53.40 -13.61 16.85
N SER A 577 -52.56 -12.74 17.42
CA SER A 577 -52.50 -12.23 18.83
C SER A 577 -52.18 -13.32 19.89
N CYS A 578 -51.47 -13.11 21.03
CA CYS A 578 -50.52 -12.11 21.60
C CYS A 578 -49.79 -12.81 22.82
N VAL A 579 -49.08 -12.24 23.84
CA VAL A 579 -48.90 -10.88 24.40
C VAL A 579 -47.65 -10.77 25.35
N GLN A 580 -46.91 -9.62 25.34
CA GLN A 580 -46.03 -9.04 26.42
C GLN A 580 -44.89 -9.93 27.04
N SER A 581 -43.95 -9.48 27.90
CA SER A 581 -43.64 -8.21 28.63
C SER A 581 -42.11 -8.13 28.92
N ASN A 582 -41.37 -7.03 28.68
CA ASN A 582 -41.14 -5.81 29.49
C ASN A 582 -40.00 -5.81 30.57
N LEU A 583 -39.13 -4.78 30.46
CA LEU A 583 -38.50 -3.95 31.52
C LEU A 583 -37.21 -4.37 32.31
N ILE A 584 -36.08 -3.71 31.95
CA ILE A 584 -35.41 -2.60 32.70
C ILE A 584 -34.13 -2.81 33.60
N HIS A 585 -33.04 -2.11 33.17
CA HIS A 585 -32.00 -1.34 33.90
C HIS A 585 -30.76 -1.88 34.68
N PHE A 586 -29.65 -1.19 34.37
CA PHE A 586 -28.53 -0.62 35.18
C PHE A 586 -27.24 -1.41 35.55
N ILE A 587 -26.15 -0.62 35.47
CA ILE A 587 -24.70 -0.77 35.69
C ILE A 587 -24.40 -0.02 37.03
N PRO A 588 -23.41 -0.36 37.93
CA PRO A 588 -21.98 -0.56 37.64
C PRO A 588 -21.23 -1.66 38.44
N SER A 589 -19.91 -1.73 38.18
CA SER A 589 -18.85 -2.38 38.97
C SER A 589 -18.58 -1.65 40.32
N PRO A 590 -17.82 -2.21 41.31
CA PRO A 590 -16.36 -2.43 41.19
C PRO A 590 -15.81 -3.71 41.88
N SER A 591 -14.51 -3.99 41.66
CA SER A 591 -13.68 -4.94 42.45
C SER A 591 -13.07 -4.28 43.69
N PRO A 592 -12.76 -5.03 44.77
CA PRO A 592 -11.35 -5.05 45.22
C PRO A 592 -10.83 -6.31 45.99
N ILE A 593 -9.53 -6.57 45.81
CA ILE A 593 -8.56 -7.08 46.83
C ILE A 593 -8.64 -8.56 47.30
N GLN A 594 -7.46 -9.08 47.68
CA GLN A 594 -7.14 -10.46 48.09
C GLN A 594 -7.45 -10.73 49.58
N TYR A 595 -7.73 -11.98 49.97
CA TYR A 595 -6.80 -12.83 50.75
C TYR A 595 -7.34 -14.28 50.94
N CYS A 596 -6.56 -15.13 51.62
CA CYS A 596 -6.60 -16.58 51.58
C CYS A 596 -7.69 -17.30 52.43
N THR A 597 -7.98 -18.54 52.02
CA THR A 597 -8.33 -19.72 52.85
C THR A 597 -9.53 -19.67 53.79
N SER A 598 -10.61 -20.37 53.40
CA SER A 598 -11.05 -21.56 54.14
C SER A 598 -11.92 -22.51 53.29
N THR A 599 -11.75 -23.80 53.54
CA THR A 599 -12.45 -24.98 53.00
C THR A 599 -13.98 -24.98 53.17
N ASP A 600 -14.71 -25.41 52.14
CA ASP A 600 -15.45 -26.69 52.20
C ASP A 600 -15.66 -27.28 50.77
N THR A 601 -16.37 -28.41 50.64
CA THR A 601 -16.16 -29.41 49.57
C THR A 601 -17.43 -29.88 48.84
N SER A 602 -17.23 -30.70 47.79
CA SER A 602 -18.19 -31.30 46.85
C SER A 602 -18.69 -30.38 45.71
N ASN A 603 -18.91 -30.83 44.45
CA ASN A 603 -18.90 -32.19 43.88
C ASN A 603 -18.12 -32.29 42.55
N TYR A 604 -17.08 -33.12 42.48
CA TYR A 604 -16.59 -33.81 41.26
C TYR A 604 -15.77 -35.06 41.67
N PRO A 605 -16.13 -36.30 41.26
CA PRO A 605 -15.40 -37.51 41.63
C PRO A 605 -14.38 -37.97 40.57
N PRO A 606 -13.10 -38.23 40.92
CA PRO A 606 -12.10 -38.76 40.00
C PRO A 606 -11.89 -40.29 40.05
N LEU A 607 -11.34 -40.82 38.94
CA LEU A 607 -10.65 -42.10 38.71
C LEU A 607 -10.66 -43.21 39.80
N SER A 608 -11.54 -44.20 39.60
CA SER A 608 -11.46 -45.59 40.12
C SER A 608 -12.46 -46.49 39.35
N ALA A 609 -12.33 -47.81 39.18
CA ALA A 609 -11.24 -48.79 39.36
C ALA A 609 -11.36 -49.89 38.26
N LEU A 610 -10.88 -51.13 38.45
CA LEU A 610 -11.01 -52.24 37.45
C LEU A 610 -11.38 -53.62 38.05
N ARG A 611 -12.44 -54.24 37.47
CA ARG A 611 -12.76 -55.70 37.41
C ARG A 611 -13.15 -56.43 38.73
N PRO A 612 -13.75 -57.67 38.70
CA PRO A 612 -14.21 -58.51 37.56
C PRO A 612 -15.64 -59.17 37.70
N LEU A 613 -15.98 -60.06 36.75
CA LEU A 613 -16.91 -61.25 36.81
C LEU A 613 -18.46 -61.13 36.67
N ALA A 614 -18.93 -61.40 35.44
CA ALA A 614 -19.80 -62.52 34.98
C ALA A 614 -21.13 -62.99 35.64
N ALA A 615 -22.04 -63.45 34.74
CA ALA A 615 -23.15 -64.44 34.85
C ALA A 615 -24.61 -63.96 35.09
N MET A 616 -25.57 -64.73 34.55
CA MET A 616 -27.04 -64.48 34.50
C MET A 616 -27.83 -65.40 35.47
N PRO A 617 -29.16 -65.24 35.62
CA PRO A 617 -30.08 -66.14 34.89
C PRO A 617 -31.40 -65.50 34.35
N ALA A 618 -32.16 -66.30 33.59
CA ALA A 618 -33.20 -65.90 32.60
C ALA A 618 -34.68 -65.84 33.07
N LYS A 619 -35.58 -65.42 32.13
CA LYS A 619 -37.08 -65.55 32.07
C LYS A 619 -37.90 -64.52 32.90
N SER A 620 -39.13 -64.08 32.52
CA SER A 620 -40.04 -64.43 31.38
C SER A 620 -41.21 -63.43 31.13
N LYS A 621 -41.73 -63.40 29.88
CA LYS A 621 -43.15 -63.21 29.40
C LYS A 621 -43.99 -61.95 29.75
N GLY A 622 -44.71 -61.44 28.72
CA GLY A 622 -45.84 -60.47 28.78
C GLY A 622 -45.52 -59.13 28.09
N ALA A 623 -46.08 -58.72 26.94
CA ALA A 623 -47.49 -58.47 26.54
C ALA A 623 -48.14 -57.24 27.21
N SER A 624 -48.77 -56.28 26.52
CA SER A 624 -48.87 -56.00 25.06
C SER A 624 -49.56 -54.65 24.76
N SER A 625 -49.13 -53.91 23.73
CA SER A 625 -49.96 -52.87 23.07
C SER A 625 -49.53 -52.66 21.60
N LYS A 626 -50.44 -52.20 20.74
CA LYS A 626 -50.28 -52.10 19.27
C LYS A 626 -49.91 -50.68 18.83
N VAL A 627 -49.09 -50.55 17.78
CA VAL A 627 -49.38 -49.74 16.57
C VAL A 627 -48.77 -50.49 15.35
N LYS A 628 -49.33 -50.25 14.16
CA LYS A 628 -49.16 -51.01 12.91
C LYS A 628 -47.73 -51.05 12.35
N GLU A 629 -47.44 -52.14 11.64
CA GLU A 629 -46.42 -52.19 10.58
C GLU A 629 -46.81 -51.30 9.39
N ALA A 630 -45.81 -50.88 8.62
CA ALA A 630 -45.96 -50.41 7.23
C ALA A 630 -45.15 -51.36 6.32
N GLU A 631 -45.67 -51.68 5.14
CA GLU A 631 -45.03 -52.64 4.24
C GLU A 631 -43.67 -52.13 3.72
N PRO A 632 -42.70 -53.02 3.47
CA PRO A 632 -41.42 -52.63 2.89
C PRO A 632 -41.63 -52.15 1.45
N ALA A 633 -41.41 -50.86 1.22
CA ALA A 633 -41.36 -50.30 -0.13
C ALA A 633 -40.31 -51.07 -0.96
N LYS A 634 -40.74 -51.66 -2.08
CA LYS A 634 -39.86 -52.40 -2.98
C LYS A 634 -38.73 -51.48 -3.45
N GLN A 635 -37.51 -51.73 -2.97
CA GLN A 635 -36.32 -51.11 -3.53
C GLN A 635 -36.25 -51.46 -5.02
N GLN A 636 -36.42 -50.47 -5.88
CA GLN A 636 -36.13 -50.62 -7.29
C GLN A 636 -34.64 -50.95 -7.41
N ALA A 637 -34.27 -51.85 -8.34
CA ALA A 637 -32.87 -52.07 -8.64
C ALA A 637 -32.23 -50.71 -9.00
N PRO A 638 -31.03 -50.39 -8.48
CA PRO A 638 -30.42 -49.09 -8.69
C PRO A 638 -30.31 -48.84 -10.19
N LYS A 639 -30.92 -47.73 -10.67
CA LYS A 639 -30.76 -47.28 -12.05
C LYS A 639 -29.26 -47.18 -12.32
N GLN A 640 -28.82 -47.73 -13.45
CA GLN A 640 -27.45 -47.48 -13.91
C GLN A 640 -27.33 -45.98 -14.19
N PRO A 641 -26.24 -45.32 -13.76
CA PRO A 641 -26.06 -43.90 -13.98
C PRO A 641 -25.99 -43.63 -15.49
N GLN A 642 -26.80 -42.70 -15.96
CA GLN A 642 -26.94 -42.35 -17.37
C GLN A 642 -26.10 -41.11 -17.74
N THR A 643 -25.68 -40.31 -16.75
CA THR A 643 -24.82 -39.12 -16.95
C THR A 643 -23.49 -39.23 -16.23
N ILE A 644 -22.50 -38.44 -16.66
CA ILE A 644 -21.17 -38.33 -16.02
C ILE A 644 -21.30 -37.88 -14.55
N ARG A 645 -22.19 -36.91 -14.28
CA ARG A 645 -22.55 -36.45 -12.94
C ARG A 645 -23.06 -37.61 -12.08
N GLU A 646 -24.01 -38.41 -12.56
CA GLU A 646 -24.50 -39.58 -11.82
C GLU A 646 -23.40 -40.61 -11.53
N ILE A 647 -22.47 -40.85 -12.48
CA ILE A 647 -21.30 -41.72 -12.28
C ILE A 647 -20.38 -41.16 -11.18
N GLU A 648 -20.09 -39.86 -11.20
CA GLU A 648 -19.21 -39.23 -10.22
C GLU A 648 -19.83 -39.19 -8.81
N TRP A 649 -21.11 -38.84 -8.69
CA TRP A 649 -21.84 -38.92 -7.42
C TRP A 649 -21.92 -40.36 -6.91
N GLN A 650 -22.16 -41.37 -7.76
CA GLN A 650 -22.12 -42.77 -7.34
C GLN A 650 -20.73 -43.18 -6.83
N ARG A 651 -19.66 -42.65 -7.44
CA ARG A 651 -18.27 -42.87 -7.01
C ARG A 651 -17.94 -42.17 -5.68
N TYR A 652 -18.42 -40.95 -5.48
CA TYR A 652 -18.32 -40.23 -4.21
C TYR A 652 -19.08 -40.96 -3.09
N TRP A 653 -20.32 -41.39 -3.34
CA TRP A 653 -21.13 -42.08 -2.34
C TRP A 653 -20.67 -43.50 -2.01
N SER A 654 -20.13 -44.23 -2.99
CA SER A 654 -19.50 -45.55 -2.72
C SER A 654 -18.18 -45.45 -1.94
N THR A 655 -17.56 -44.27 -1.88
CA THR A 655 -16.38 -44.01 -1.03
C THR A 655 -16.72 -43.30 0.30
N ASN A 656 -17.88 -42.64 0.41
CA ASN A 656 -18.33 -41.89 1.60
C ASN A 656 -19.68 -42.41 2.16
N PRO A 657 -19.81 -43.72 2.51
CA PRO A 657 -21.11 -44.34 2.80
C PRO A 657 -21.84 -43.77 4.02
N ILE A 658 -21.11 -43.41 5.10
CA ILE A 658 -21.72 -42.84 6.31
C ILE A 658 -22.39 -41.49 6.00
N HIS A 659 -21.82 -40.68 5.10
CA HIS A 659 -22.32 -39.34 4.80
C HIS A 659 -23.58 -39.42 3.93
N LYS A 660 -23.72 -40.46 3.11
CA LYS A 660 -24.96 -40.78 2.39
C LYS A 660 -26.10 -41.05 3.38
N ILE A 661 -25.85 -41.82 4.43
CA ILE A 661 -26.86 -42.14 5.47
C ILE A 661 -27.28 -40.88 6.23
N VAL A 662 -26.35 -39.96 6.53
CA VAL A 662 -26.66 -38.66 7.17
C VAL A 662 -27.55 -37.79 6.28
N GLU A 663 -27.33 -37.77 4.97
CA GLU A 663 -28.16 -36.99 4.04
C GLU A 663 -29.53 -37.63 3.79
N GLU A 664 -29.60 -38.97 3.70
CA GLU A 664 -30.85 -39.71 3.46
C GLU A 664 -31.75 -39.85 4.71
N GLN A 665 -31.19 -39.84 5.92
CA GLN A 665 -31.91 -40.17 7.16
C GLN A 665 -31.77 -39.11 8.27
N GLY A 666 -30.94 -38.08 8.05
CA GLY A 666 -30.63 -37.04 9.03
C GLY A 666 -29.69 -37.52 10.14
N PHE A 667 -28.84 -36.62 10.65
CA PHE A 667 -27.84 -36.96 11.69
C PHE A 667 -28.46 -37.62 12.93
N ALA A 668 -29.71 -37.27 13.28
CA ALA A 668 -30.43 -37.85 14.40
C ALA A 668 -30.63 -39.38 14.28
N GLY A 669 -30.82 -39.92 13.07
CA GLY A 669 -31.14 -41.33 12.84
C GLY A 669 -29.99 -42.33 13.05
N LEU A 670 -28.73 -41.87 12.99
CA LEU A 670 -27.57 -42.77 13.03
C LEU A 670 -27.35 -43.42 14.39
N SER A 671 -26.73 -44.61 14.41
CA SER A 671 -26.42 -45.29 15.67
C SER A 671 -25.32 -44.58 16.47
N PRO A 672 -25.16 -44.88 17.78
CA PRO A 672 -24.04 -44.38 18.56
C PRO A 672 -22.66 -44.86 18.09
N ALA A 673 -22.57 -45.83 17.17
CA ALA A 673 -21.32 -46.17 16.49
C ALA A 673 -21.10 -45.24 15.29
N ASP A 674 -22.07 -45.19 14.37
CA ASP A 674 -21.94 -44.45 13.11
C ASP A 674 -21.81 -42.93 13.33
N LYS A 675 -22.43 -42.38 14.40
CA LYS A 675 -22.21 -40.99 14.82
C LYS A 675 -20.77 -40.69 15.22
N ARG A 676 -20.03 -41.66 15.77
CA ARG A 676 -18.59 -41.52 16.05
C ARG A 676 -17.76 -41.70 14.79
N THR A 677 -18.13 -42.63 13.91
CA THR A 677 -17.49 -42.78 12.60
C THR A 677 -17.63 -41.51 11.76
N TYR A 678 -18.80 -40.86 11.76
CA TYR A 678 -19.05 -39.57 11.11
C TYR A 678 -18.11 -38.48 11.62
N TRP A 679 -18.07 -38.24 12.94
CA TRP A 679 -17.18 -37.21 13.51
C TRP A 679 -15.70 -37.52 13.29
N ASN A 680 -15.30 -38.79 13.29
CA ASN A 680 -13.92 -39.16 12.95
C ASN A 680 -13.60 -38.86 11.47
N LEU A 681 -14.53 -39.06 10.53
CA LEU A 681 -14.34 -38.72 9.12
C LEU A 681 -14.29 -37.21 8.86
N GLU A 682 -15.11 -36.41 9.54
CA GLU A 682 -15.06 -34.95 9.45
C GLU A 682 -13.77 -34.38 10.10
N LEU A 683 -13.19 -35.05 11.11
CA LEU A 683 -11.83 -34.75 11.59
C LEU A 683 -10.75 -35.03 10.53
N VAL A 684 -10.85 -36.14 9.75
CA VAL A 684 -9.90 -36.41 8.64
C VAL A 684 -10.00 -35.34 7.55
N ARG A 685 -11.19 -34.79 7.32
CA ARG A 685 -11.45 -33.76 6.30
C ARG A 685 -10.94 -32.37 6.68
N SER A 686 -10.57 -32.15 7.93
CA SER A 686 -10.10 -30.86 8.46
C SER A 686 -8.57 -30.89 8.66
N PRO A 687 -7.75 -30.24 7.80
CA PRO A 687 -6.29 -30.28 7.90
C PRO A 687 -5.78 -29.87 9.29
N GLY A 688 -4.84 -30.63 9.84
CA GLY A 688 -4.20 -30.37 11.14
C GLY A 688 -4.99 -30.80 12.39
N GLN A 689 -6.31 -31.00 12.34
CA GLN A 689 -7.08 -31.34 13.56
C GLN A 689 -6.70 -32.70 14.16
N VAL A 690 -6.40 -33.70 13.32
CA VAL A 690 -5.91 -35.01 13.79
C VAL A 690 -4.52 -34.90 14.43
N GLU A 691 -3.69 -33.97 13.97
CA GLU A 691 -2.32 -33.77 14.46
C GLU A 691 -2.29 -33.11 15.84
N GLN A 692 -3.28 -32.26 16.14
CA GLN A 692 -3.51 -31.66 17.46
C GLN A 692 -3.93 -32.70 18.53
N LEU A 693 -4.40 -33.89 18.14
CA LEU A 693 -4.66 -34.97 19.10
C LEU A 693 -3.34 -35.49 19.69
N SER A 694 -3.33 -35.82 20.99
CA SER A 694 -2.16 -36.46 21.62
C SER A 694 -1.75 -37.75 20.90
N LYS A 695 -0.48 -38.15 20.98
CA LYS A 695 0.04 -39.40 20.37
C LYS A 695 -0.72 -40.68 20.77
N LYS A 696 -1.46 -40.66 21.89
CA LYS A 696 -2.40 -41.73 22.28
C LYS A 696 -3.77 -41.59 21.59
N GLY A 697 -4.30 -40.36 21.52
CA GLY A 697 -5.53 -40.03 20.79
C GLY A 697 -5.43 -40.37 19.30
N GLN A 698 -4.35 -39.96 18.63
CA GLN A 698 -4.08 -40.30 17.22
C GLN A 698 -4.13 -41.81 16.96
N ARG A 699 -3.46 -42.61 17.80
CA ARG A 699 -3.44 -44.08 17.66
C ARG A 699 -4.82 -44.70 17.81
N GLU A 700 -5.62 -44.24 18.78
CA GLU A 700 -6.97 -44.74 19.01
C GLU A 700 -7.95 -44.27 17.92
N PHE A 701 -7.80 -43.04 17.42
CA PHE A 701 -8.54 -42.49 16.28
C PHE A 701 -8.32 -43.31 14.99
N TRP A 702 -7.05 -43.54 14.60
CA TRP A 702 -6.74 -44.35 13.42
C TRP A 702 -7.15 -45.81 13.58
N LYS A 703 -7.06 -46.36 14.80
CA LYS A 703 -7.61 -47.69 15.12
C LYS A 703 -9.12 -47.74 14.90
N GLN A 704 -9.88 -46.76 15.39
CA GLN A 704 -11.35 -46.72 15.23
C GLN A 704 -11.79 -46.53 13.78
N LEU A 705 -11.06 -45.73 12.97
CA LEU A 705 -11.30 -45.62 11.53
C LEU A 705 -11.07 -46.95 10.79
N ASN A 706 -10.02 -47.70 11.15
CA ASN A 706 -9.75 -49.02 10.61
C ASN A 706 -10.78 -50.07 11.08
N GLU A 707 -11.20 -50.04 12.36
CA GLU A 707 -12.26 -50.92 12.90
C GLU A 707 -13.63 -50.64 12.24
N ALA A 708 -13.90 -49.40 11.84
CA ALA A 708 -15.07 -49.02 11.05
C ALA A 708 -14.97 -49.35 9.54
N ASN A 709 -13.79 -49.80 9.08
CA ASN A 709 -13.53 -50.30 7.72
C ASN A 709 -13.94 -49.34 6.58
N VAL A 710 -13.80 -48.02 6.80
CA VAL A 710 -14.25 -46.98 5.86
C VAL A 710 -13.20 -46.72 4.75
N PRO A 711 -13.58 -46.53 3.48
CA PRO A 711 -12.64 -46.18 2.42
C PRO A 711 -11.99 -44.80 2.66
N LEU A 712 -10.73 -44.77 3.08
CA LEU A 712 -9.97 -43.52 3.36
C LEU A 712 -9.65 -42.66 2.12
N ARG A 713 -10.19 -42.97 0.94
CA ARG A 713 -10.09 -42.11 -0.26
C ARG A 713 -11.24 -41.11 -0.26
N SER A 714 -11.08 -39.99 0.46
CA SER A 714 -11.97 -38.84 0.34
C SER A 714 -11.79 -38.18 -1.04
N GLY A 715 -12.62 -38.55 -2.01
CA GLY A 715 -12.94 -37.62 -3.09
C GLY A 715 -13.65 -36.39 -2.52
N HIS A 716 -13.45 -35.22 -3.15
CA HIS A 716 -14.31 -34.07 -2.86
C HIS A 716 -15.77 -34.44 -3.21
N ARG A 717 -16.73 -33.86 -2.48
CA ARG A 717 -18.13 -33.90 -2.90
C ARG A 717 -18.21 -33.16 -4.24
N PRO A 718 -18.70 -33.78 -5.33
CA PRO A 718 -18.92 -33.07 -6.59
C PRO A 718 -19.79 -31.86 -6.32
N ARG A 719 -19.40 -30.69 -6.83
CA ARG A 719 -20.27 -29.52 -6.79
C ARG A 719 -21.16 -29.50 -8.03
N ASP A 720 -22.34 -28.90 -7.89
CA ASP A 720 -23.29 -28.79 -9.00
C ASP A 720 -22.83 -27.80 -10.09
N ASP A 721 -21.79 -26.99 -9.86
CA ASP A 721 -21.14 -26.12 -10.84
C ASP A 721 -19.85 -26.71 -11.47
N GLN A 722 -19.32 -27.82 -10.92
CA GLN A 722 -17.93 -28.26 -11.12
C GLN A 722 -17.57 -28.62 -12.58
N TRP A 723 -18.54 -29.07 -13.37
CA TRP A 723 -18.32 -29.54 -14.73
C TRP A 723 -18.41 -28.43 -15.79
N GLY A 724 -18.95 -27.27 -15.43
CA GLY A 724 -19.25 -26.17 -16.34
C GLY A 724 -20.48 -26.43 -17.22
N ARG A 725 -20.91 -25.39 -17.94
CA ARG A 725 -22.04 -25.44 -18.88
C ARG A 725 -21.54 -25.42 -20.32
N ASP A 726 -22.30 -26.05 -21.21
CA ASP A 726 -22.17 -25.92 -22.64
C ASP A 726 -22.75 -24.58 -23.15
N LYS A 727 -22.57 -24.31 -24.44
CA LYS A 727 -23.11 -23.11 -25.12
C LYS A 727 -24.64 -22.94 -25.04
N ASN A 728 -25.38 -23.98 -24.68
CA ASN A 728 -26.84 -23.98 -24.54
C ASN A 728 -27.27 -23.86 -23.07
N GLY A 729 -26.32 -23.70 -22.14
CA GLY A 729 -26.56 -23.66 -20.70
C GLY A 729 -26.77 -25.02 -20.04
N ARG A 730 -26.69 -26.14 -20.79
CA ARG A 730 -26.75 -27.51 -20.26
C ARG A 730 -25.47 -27.81 -19.52
N ASP A 731 -25.57 -28.44 -18.36
CA ASP A 731 -24.39 -28.85 -17.60
C ASP A 731 -23.65 -29.98 -18.30
N ILE A 732 -22.31 -29.90 -18.37
CA ILE A 732 -21.46 -30.93 -18.97
C ILE A 732 -21.45 -32.20 -18.11
N GLY A 733 -21.76 -32.10 -16.82
CA GLY A 733 -22.03 -33.24 -15.96
C GLY A 733 -23.29 -34.02 -16.37
N ASP A 734 -24.31 -33.36 -16.95
CA ASP A 734 -25.54 -34.01 -17.40
C ASP A 734 -25.40 -34.72 -18.77
N TYR A 735 -24.19 -34.77 -19.32
CA TYR A 735 -23.88 -35.51 -20.56
C TYR A 735 -23.85 -37.02 -20.32
N THR A 736 -24.30 -37.81 -21.29
CA THR A 736 -24.03 -39.27 -21.28
C THR A 736 -22.53 -39.54 -21.49
N PRO A 737 -22.03 -40.75 -21.17
CA PRO A 737 -20.64 -41.13 -21.46
C PRO A 737 -20.23 -40.95 -22.93
N GLU A 738 -21.15 -41.15 -23.87
CA GLU A 738 -20.94 -40.98 -25.31
C GLU A 738 -20.87 -39.51 -25.72
N GLU A 739 -21.76 -38.67 -25.16
CA GLU A 739 -21.75 -37.21 -25.35
C GLU A 739 -20.47 -36.60 -24.77
N TYR A 740 -20.06 -37.00 -23.56
CA TYR A 740 -18.84 -36.53 -22.92
C TYR A 740 -17.58 -37.01 -23.67
N ALA A 741 -17.57 -38.25 -24.17
CA ALA A 741 -16.50 -38.72 -25.04
C ALA A 741 -16.46 -37.96 -26.39
N ALA A 742 -17.58 -37.44 -26.89
CA ALA A 742 -17.60 -36.57 -28.07
C ALA A 742 -17.07 -35.15 -27.77
N TYR A 743 -17.41 -34.61 -26.59
CA TYR A 743 -16.89 -33.35 -26.07
C TYR A 743 -15.35 -33.38 -25.93
N GLU A 744 -14.80 -34.38 -25.22
CA GLU A 744 -13.35 -34.50 -25.05
C GLU A 744 -12.61 -34.76 -26.38
N ARG A 745 -13.21 -35.47 -27.35
CA ARG A 745 -12.63 -35.61 -28.70
C ARG A 745 -12.47 -34.28 -29.43
N LYS A 746 -13.46 -33.39 -29.36
CA LYS A 746 -13.40 -32.05 -30.00
C LYS A 746 -12.36 -31.16 -29.30
N LYS A 747 -12.32 -31.21 -27.97
CA LYS A 747 -11.33 -30.52 -27.12
C LYS A 747 -9.90 -30.98 -27.40
N ALA A 748 -9.67 -32.28 -27.58
CA ALA A 748 -8.40 -32.82 -28.04
C ALA A 748 -8.03 -32.29 -29.44
N ARG A 749 -8.95 -32.35 -30.41
CA ARG A 749 -8.71 -31.83 -31.78
C ARG A 749 -8.36 -30.34 -31.79
N ILE A 750 -8.99 -29.51 -30.95
CA ILE A 750 -8.60 -28.09 -30.76
C ILE A 750 -7.15 -27.97 -30.26
N SER A 751 -6.72 -28.84 -29.34
CA SER A 751 -5.33 -28.87 -28.85
C SER A 751 -4.36 -29.24 -29.96
N ASP A 752 -4.65 -30.28 -30.75
CA ASP A 752 -3.81 -30.73 -31.86
C ASP A 752 -3.64 -29.63 -32.92
N LEU A 753 -4.75 -29.04 -33.37
CA LEU A 753 -4.77 -27.91 -34.31
C LEU A 753 -4.01 -26.70 -33.76
N SER A 754 -4.10 -26.42 -32.46
CA SER A 754 -3.38 -25.31 -31.83
C SER A 754 -1.87 -25.55 -31.77
N ILE A 755 -1.43 -26.81 -31.62
CA ILE A 755 -0.02 -27.21 -31.69
C ILE A 755 0.52 -27.05 -33.12
N GLU A 756 -0.22 -27.54 -34.12
CA GLU A 756 0.14 -27.36 -35.53
C GLU A 756 0.25 -25.88 -35.92
N SER A 757 -0.71 -25.04 -35.51
CA SER A 757 -0.68 -23.58 -35.76
C SER A 757 0.51 -22.90 -35.10
N THR A 758 0.92 -23.34 -33.89
CA THR A 758 2.13 -22.84 -33.22
C THR A 758 3.41 -23.22 -33.97
N PHE A 759 3.49 -24.42 -34.56
CA PHE A 759 4.61 -24.77 -35.43
C PHE A 759 4.63 -23.94 -36.71
N PHE A 760 3.49 -23.75 -37.39
CA PHE A 760 3.38 -22.87 -38.55
C PHE A 760 3.88 -21.45 -38.25
N LYS A 761 3.42 -20.83 -37.14
CA LYS A 761 3.86 -19.48 -36.73
C LYS A 761 5.39 -19.42 -36.57
N ARG A 762 5.97 -20.36 -35.82
CA ARG A 762 7.42 -20.43 -35.58
C ARG A 762 8.23 -20.55 -36.87
N ASP A 763 7.76 -21.37 -37.80
CA ASP A 763 8.52 -21.69 -39.02
C ASP A 763 8.31 -20.61 -40.12
N ARG A 764 7.16 -19.93 -40.13
CA ARG A 764 6.95 -18.63 -40.82
C ARG A 764 7.91 -17.56 -40.30
N ASP A 765 8.07 -17.42 -38.99
CA ASP A 765 8.92 -16.38 -38.40
C ASP A 765 10.41 -16.64 -38.70
N ARG A 766 10.83 -17.91 -38.67
CA ARG A 766 12.14 -18.34 -39.17
C ARG A 766 12.36 -17.96 -40.64
N ALA A 767 11.36 -18.15 -41.50
CA ALA A 767 11.43 -17.77 -42.91
C ALA A 767 11.54 -16.25 -43.10
N TYR A 768 10.77 -15.46 -42.35
CA TYR A 768 10.84 -13.99 -42.36
C TYR A 768 12.25 -13.48 -41.98
N TRP A 769 12.84 -14.05 -40.93
CA TRP A 769 14.20 -13.72 -40.50
C TRP A 769 15.32 -14.41 -41.32
N LYS A 770 14.98 -15.10 -42.41
CA LYS A 770 15.91 -15.87 -43.26
C LYS A 770 16.81 -16.83 -42.48
N THR A 771 16.24 -17.47 -41.46
CA THR A 771 16.96 -18.43 -40.62
C THR A 771 17.31 -19.67 -41.44
N GLU A 772 18.56 -20.13 -41.37
CA GLU A 772 18.98 -21.41 -41.94
C GLU A 772 18.59 -22.58 -41.04
N ASN A 773 18.15 -23.69 -41.63
CA ASN A 773 17.91 -24.94 -40.94
C ASN A 773 19.26 -25.59 -40.56
N PRO A 774 19.59 -25.78 -39.28
CA PRO A 774 20.90 -26.28 -38.84
C PRO A 774 21.17 -27.75 -39.21
N VAL A 775 20.22 -28.44 -39.84
CA VAL A 775 20.37 -29.83 -40.30
C VAL A 775 20.53 -29.92 -41.83
N THR A 776 19.87 -29.05 -42.62
CA THR A 776 19.93 -29.08 -44.09
C THR A 776 20.74 -27.95 -44.72
N GLY A 777 21.02 -26.87 -43.98
CA GLY A 777 21.67 -25.66 -44.49
C GLY A 777 20.76 -24.78 -45.36
N GLU A 778 19.49 -25.16 -45.55
CA GLU A 778 18.53 -24.41 -46.35
C GLU A 778 17.82 -23.35 -45.50
N ILE A 779 17.60 -22.18 -46.06
CA ILE A 779 16.78 -21.12 -45.43
C ILE A 779 15.33 -21.61 -45.36
N TYR A 780 14.66 -21.43 -44.22
CA TYR A 780 13.23 -21.71 -44.09
C TYR A 780 12.43 -20.89 -45.13
N THR A 781 11.60 -21.56 -45.92
CA THR A 781 10.68 -20.94 -46.89
C THR A 781 9.23 -21.20 -46.48
N PHE A 782 8.33 -20.32 -46.90
CA PHE A 782 6.88 -20.53 -46.80
C PHE A 782 6.27 -20.53 -48.21
N THR A 783 5.19 -21.27 -48.40
CA THR A 783 4.40 -21.27 -49.65
C THR A 783 3.01 -20.67 -49.42
N GLU A 784 2.29 -20.36 -50.50
CA GLU A 784 0.89 -19.94 -50.40
C GLU A 784 -0.02 -21.08 -49.91
N ASP A 785 0.34 -22.34 -50.19
CA ASP A 785 -0.39 -23.51 -49.69
C ASP A 785 -0.24 -23.67 -48.17
N ASP A 786 0.93 -23.36 -47.58
CA ASP A 786 1.09 -23.35 -46.12
C ASP A 786 0.18 -22.30 -45.45
N ILE A 787 0.08 -21.11 -46.06
CA ILE A 787 -0.81 -20.03 -45.59
C ILE A 787 -2.28 -20.46 -45.72
N LYS A 788 -2.65 -21.14 -46.80
CA LYS A 788 -3.99 -21.66 -47.02
C LYS A 788 -4.34 -22.74 -46.00
N ALA A 789 -3.45 -23.72 -45.79
CA ALA A 789 -3.63 -24.78 -44.79
C ALA A 789 -3.77 -24.20 -43.36
N GLU A 790 -3.01 -23.16 -43.03
CA GLU A 790 -3.17 -22.46 -41.74
C GLU A 790 -4.53 -21.73 -41.61
N LYS A 791 -5.05 -21.13 -42.68
CA LYS A 791 -6.39 -20.51 -42.67
C LYS A 791 -7.48 -21.56 -42.44
N GLU A 792 -7.43 -22.67 -43.17
CA GLU A 792 -8.37 -23.80 -43.02
C GLU A 792 -8.28 -24.40 -41.59
N ARG A 793 -7.07 -24.59 -41.06
CA ARG A 793 -6.81 -25.02 -39.67
C ARG A 793 -7.42 -24.08 -38.63
N ARG A 794 -7.32 -22.76 -38.82
CA ARG A 794 -7.91 -21.77 -37.92
C ARG A 794 -9.43 -21.73 -37.99
N GLN A 795 -10.01 -21.89 -39.19
CA GLN A 795 -11.45 -22.03 -39.36
C GLN A 795 -11.98 -23.29 -38.66
N GLU A 796 -11.27 -24.43 -38.72
CA GLU A 796 -11.62 -25.64 -37.95
C GLU A 796 -11.56 -25.38 -36.43
N MET A 797 -10.50 -24.72 -35.92
CA MET A 797 -10.40 -24.36 -34.50
C MET A 797 -11.52 -23.42 -34.04
N ALA A 798 -11.84 -22.38 -34.82
CA ALA A 798 -12.87 -21.41 -34.49
C ALA A 798 -14.25 -22.07 -34.47
N ALA A 799 -14.54 -22.92 -35.47
CA ALA A 799 -15.76 -23.71 -35.52
C ALA A 799 -15.90 -24.62 -34.29
N LEU A 800 -14.87 -25.41 -33.96
CA LEU A 800 -14.89 -26.32 -32.82
C LEU A 800 -14.98 -25.60 -31.46
N ARG A 801 -14.30 -24.46 -31.28
CA ARG A 801 -14.39 -23.66 -30.05
C ARG A 801 -15.78 -23.07 -29.84
N ASN A 802 -16.35 -22.46 -30.88
CA ASN A 802 -17.73 -21.97 -30.87
C ASN A 802 -18.72 -23.13 -30.63
N GLU A 803 -18.49 -24.30 -31.24
CA GLU A 803 -19.38 -25.45 -31.09
C GLU A 803 -19.38 -26.05 -29.68
N LEU A 804 -18.26 -26.01 -28.97
CA LEU A 804 -18.15 -26.50 -27.59
C LEU A 804 -18.63 -25.47 -26.56
N TYR A 805 -18.11 -24.25 -26.63
CA TYR A 805 -18.13 -23.30 -25.51
C TYR A 805 -19.11 -22.14 -25.69
N GLY A 806 -19.55 -21.84 -26.92
CA GLY A 806 -20.33 -20.62 -27.23
C GLY A 806 -19.50 -19.32 -27.14
N VAL A 807 -18.43 -19.35 -26.35
CA VAL A 807 -17.32 -18.39 -26.35
C VAL A 807 -16.78 -18.24 -27.77
N LYS A 808 -16.99 -17.04 -28.32
CA LYS A 808 -16.22 -16.52 -29.45
C LYS A 808 -14.74 -16.54 -29.05
N PRO A 809 -13.82 -17.08 -29.86
CA PRO A 809 -12.43 -17.18 -29.46
C PRO A 809 -11.85 -15.76 -29.33
N ASN A 810 -11.52 -15.33 -28.11
CA ASN A 810 -10.76 -14.10 -27.84
C ASN A 810 -9.30 -14.27 -28.27
N ALA A 811 -9.10 -14.28 -29.58
CA ALA A 811 -8.34 -13.23 -30.23
C ALA A 811 -9.15 -12.83 -31.47
N TYR A 812 -9.52 -11.56 -31.59
CA TYR A 812 -10.46 -11.03 -32.58
C TYR A 812 -10.08 -11.40 -34.02
N ALA A 813 -8.77 -11.47 -34.33
CA ALA A 813 -8.24 -11.96 -35.61
C ALA A 813 -8.40 -13.48 -35.85
N ASN A 814 -9.15 -14.20 -35.01
CA ASN A 814 -9.52 -15.61 -35.18
C ASN A 814 -11.03 -15.89 -34.97
N ASP A 815 -11.87 -14.85 -34.83
CA ASP A 815 -13.34 -14.94 -34.76
C ASP A 815 -13.92 -14.47 -36.11
N PRO A 816 -14.44 -15.36 -36.99
CA PRO A 816 -14.84 -15.01 -38.37
C PRO A 816 -15.89 -13.92 -38.53
N ILE A 817 -16.52 -13.49 -37.43
CA ILE A 817 -17.43 -12.34 -37.37
C ILE A 817 -16.66 -10.99 -37.33
N TRP A 818 -15.33 -11.03 -37.44
CA TRP A 818 -14.44 -9.87 -37.59
C TRP A 818 -13.53 -9.93 -38.82
N ASP A 819 -13.69 -10.93 -39.70
CA ASP A 819 -12.87 -11.10 -40.93
C ASP A 819 -12.99 -9.90 -41.90
N ASP A 820 -14.07 -9.12 -41.82
CA ASP A 820 -14.32 -7.89 -42.58
C ASP A 820 -13.73 -6.62 -41.95
N VAL A 821 -13.30 -6.69 -40.67
CA VAL A 821 -12.80 -5.53 -39.92
C VAL A 821 -11.27 -5.56 -39.87
N VAL A 822 -10.63 -4.59 -40.53
CA VAL A 822 -9.18 -4.39 -40.43
C VAL A 822 -8.87 -3.64 -39.12
N PRO A 823 -8.15 -4.24 -38.15
CA PRO A 823 -7.86 -3.58 -36.88
C PRO A 823 -6.90 -2.39 -37.06
N ILE A 824 -7.14 -1.32 -36.30
CA ILE A 824 -6.30 -0.12 -36.30
C ILE A 824 -5.41 -0.17 -35.03
N PRO A 825 -4.12 -0.54 -35.13
CA PRO A 825 -3.23 -0.59 -33.96
C PRO A 825 -3.05 0.78 -33.31
N GLN A 826 -2.52 0.81 -32.09
CA GLN A 826 -2.13 2.05 -31.43
C GLN A 826 -0.77 2.47 -31.98
N ASP A 827 -0.74 3.53 -32.77
CA ASP A 827 0.49 4.12 -33.29
C ASP A 827 1.04 5.11 -32.26
N GLU A 828 2.07 4.70 -31.52
CA GLU A 828 2.77 5.55 -30.55
C GLU A 828 4.16 5.91 -31.10
N PRO A 829 4.55 7.19 -31.10
CA PRO A 829 5.82 7.62 -31.66
C PRO A 829 7.00 7.01 -30.89
N GLU A 830 8.09 6.71 -31.59
CA GLU A 830 9.30 6.17 -30.97
C GLU A 830 9.81 7.10 -29.86
N GLY A 831 9.87 6.58 -28.62
CA GLY A 831 10.14 7.38 -27.42
C GLY A 831 8.91 7.94 -26.69
N ALA A 832 7.70 7.43 -26.96
CA ALA A 832 6.48 7.84 -26.27
C ALA A 832 6.61 7.72 -24.74
N LEU A 833 6.41 8.85 -24.06
CA LEU A 833 6.86 9.09 -22.68
C LEU A 833 6.08 8.34 -21.59
N ALA A 834 4.95 7.75 -21.96
CA ALA A 834 4.10 6.92 -21.12
C ALA A 834 3.56 5.71 -21.90
N ALA A 835 4.37 5.16 -22.82
CA ALA A 835 4.00 4.01 -23.63
C ALA A 835 3.58 2.82 -22.75
N ILE A 836 2.32 2.42 -22.83
CA ILE A 836 1.81 1.30 -22.02
C ILE A 836 2.10 0.01 -22.78
N SER A 837 2.86 -0.89 -22.15
CA SER A 837 3.05 -2.26 -22.63
C SER A 837 1.78 -3.09 -22.39
N TYR A 838 0.69 -2.75 -23.10
CA TYR A 838 -0.60 -3.42 -23.03
C TYR A 838 -0.45 -4.94 -23.23
N ALA A 839 -1.30 -5.72 -22.55
CA ALA A 839 -1.46 -7.14 -22.85
C ALA A 839 -1.97 -7.32 -24.30
N GLU A 840 -1.57 -8.42 -24.95
CA GLU A 840 -1.81 -8.63 -26.40
C GLU A 840 -3.31 -8.66 -26.75
N ASP A 841 -4.13 -9.22 -25.86
CA ASP A 841 -5.59 -9.26 -25.94
C ASP A 841 -6.24 -7.88 -25.80
N TYR A 842 -5.81 -7.08 -24.83
CA TYR A 842 -6.27 -5.69 -24.68
C TYR A 842 -5.85 -4.82 -25.88
N ALA A 843 -4.60 -4.98 -26.34
CA ALA A 843 -4.07 -4.26 -27.50
C ALA A 843 -4.84 -4.57 -28.78
N GLU A 844 -5.16 -5.86 -29.01
CA GLU A 844 -5.99 -6.31 -30.12
C GLU A 844 -7.44 -5.81 -30.00
N ALA A 845 -8.08 -5.96 -28.83
CA ALA A 845 -9.44 -5.49 -28.60
C ALA A 845 -9.56 -3.97 -28.86
N MET A 846 -8.63 -3.18 -28.33
CA MET A 846 -8.56 -1.74 -28.59
C MET A 846 -8.29 -1.40 -30.07
N ALA A 847 -7.61 -2.29 -30.83
CA ALA A 847 -7.39 -2.09 -32.25
C ALA A 847 -8.63 -2.35 -33.10
N TYR A 848 -9.42 -3.39 -32.76
CA TYR A 848 -10.74 -3.59 -33.34
C TYR A 848 -11.72 -2.49 -32.93
N LEU A 849 -11.65 -1.99 -31.70
CA LEU A 849 -12.46 -0.85 -31.22
C LEU A 849 -12.20 0.40 -32.05
N ARG A 850 -10.94 0.78 -32.25
CA ARG A 850 -10.58 1.92 -33.11
C ARG A 850 -11.10 1.77 -34.53
N ALA A 851 -11.11 0.54 -35.08
CA ALA A 851 -11.66 0.26 -36.40
C ALA A 851 -13.19 0.49 -36.47
N VAL A 852 -13.98 -0.12 -35.57
CA VAL A 852 -15.45 0.05 -35.59
C VAL A 852 -15.91 1.46 -35.21
N MET A 853 -15.17 2.13 -34.32
CA MET A 853 -15.42 3.54 -33.99
C MET A 853 -15.17 4.47 -35.18
N ALA A 854 -14.12 4.23 -35.99
CA ALA A 854 -13.80 5.05 -37.14
C ALA A 854 -14.90 5.05 -38.22
N VAL A 855 -15.61 3.93 -38.38
CA VAL A 855 -16.77 3.79 -39.28
C VAL A 855 -18.12 4.02 -38.58
N LYS A 856 -18.13 4.26 -37.27
CA LYS A 856 -19.33 4.40 -36.41
C LYS A 856 -20.30 3.22 -36.53
N GLU A 857 -19.76 2.00 -36.54
CA GLU A 857 -20.58 0.79 -36.56
C GLU A 857 -21.29 0.61 -35.21
N HIS A 858 -22.61 0.44 -35.20
CA HIS A 858 -23.38 0.08 -34.01
C HIS A 858 -24.09 -1.26 -34.23
N THR A 859 -23.46 -2.35 -33.79
CA THR A 859 -23.95 -3.73 -33.97
C THR A 859 -23.81 -4.55 -32.68
N PRO A 860 -24.46 -5.72 -32.59
CA PRO A 860 -24.26 -6.65 -31.47
C PRO A 860 -22.82 -7.20 -31.35
N ARG A 861 -21.94 -7.05 -32.36
CA ARG A 861 -20.50 -7.35 -32.21
C ARG A 861 -19.75 -6.21 -31.53
N CYS A 862 -20.08 -4.95 -31.82
CA CYS A 862 -19.55 -3.80 -31.09
C CYS A 862 -19.96 -3.81 -29.61
N LEU A 863 -21.19 -4.23 -29.27
CA LEU A 863 -21.63 -4.33 -27.87
C LEU A 863 -20.70 -5.25 -27.05
N ARG A 864 -20.51 -6.50 -27.49
CA ARG A 864 -19.62 -7.48 -26.82
C ARG A 864 -18.14 -7.08 -26.84
N LEU A 865 -17.72 -6.26 -27.81
CA LEU A 865 -16.39 -5.66 -27.83
C LEU A 865 -16.25 -4.60 -26.72
N THR A 866 -17.25 -3.73 -26.54
CA THR A 866 -17.24 -2.75 -25.43
C THR A 866 -17.32 -3.41 -24.06
N GLU A 867 -18.06 -4.53 -23.94
CA GLU A 867 -18.13 -5.39 -22.75
C GLU A 867 -16.74 -5.90 -22.34
N ASN A 868 -16.11 -6.73 -23.17
CA ASN A 868 -14.78 -7.29 -22.93
C ASN A 868 -13.70 -6.20 -22.62
N ILE A 869 -13.79 -5.02 -23.25
CA ILE A 869 -12.86 -3.91 -22.97
C ILE A 869 -13.18 -3.20 -21.64
N ILE A 870 -14.44 -3.15 -21.23
CA ILE A 870 -14.84 -2.65 -19.91
C ILE A 870 -14.38 -3.61 -18.81
N ASP A 871 -14.51 -4.92 -19.01
CA ASP A 871 -14.04 -5.94 -18.06
C ASP A 871 -12.52 -5.87 -17.86
N MET A 872 -11.76 -5.59 -18.93
CA MET A 872 -10.31 -5.38 -18.87
C MET A 872 -9.89 -3.99 -18.36
N ASN A 873 -10.67 -2.95 -18.64
CA ASN A 873 -10.37 -1.57 -18.22
C ASN A 873 -11.66 -0.73 -18.07
N PRO A 874 -12.33 -0.79 -16.90
CA PRO A 874 -13.58 -0.08 -16.68
C PRO A 874 -13.40 1.43 -16.58
N ALA A 875 -12.17 1.95 -16.48
CA ALA A 875 -11.89 3.38 -16.43
C ALA A 875 -11.87 4.05 -17.82
N HIS A 876 -11.89 3.27 -18.92
CA HIS A 876 -11.71 3.79 -20.28
C HIS A 876 -12.97 4.50 -20.81
N TYR A 877 -13.20 5.73 -20.37
CA TYR A 877 -14.40 6.57 -20.64
C TYR A 877 -14.91 6.56 -22.11
N THR A 878 -14.03 6.53 -23.10
CA THR A 878 -14.42 6.48 -24.53
C THR A 878 -15.26 5.24 -24.87
N VAL A 879 -14.97 4.10 -24.23
CA VAL A 879 -15.66 2.81 -24.47
C VAL A 879 -17.10 2.88 -23.96
N TRP A 880 -17.30 3.49 -22.78
CA TRP A 880 -18.61 3.71 -22.18
C TRP A 880 -19.50 4.63 -23.03
N LEU A 881 -18.95 5.75 -23.52
CA LEU A 881 -19.69 6.65 -24.40
C LEU A 881 -20.12 5.96 -25.71
N TYR A 882 -19.21 5.16 -26.30
CA TYR A 882 -19.52 4.38 -27.50
C TYR A 882 -20.51 3.23 -27.21
N ARG A 883 -20.42 2.56 -26.05
CA ARG A 883 -21.42 1.58 -25.59
C ARG A 883 -22.80 2.22 -25.47
N PHE A 884 -22.90 3.42 -24.88
CA PHE A 884 -24.17 4.14 -24.79
C PHE A 884 -24.74 4.50 -26.17
N ASP A 885 -23.90 4.88 -27.15
CA ASP A 885 -24.32 5.06 -28.54
C ASP A 885 -24.81 3.76 -29.20
N ILE A 886 -24.17 2.62 -28.92
CA ILE A 886 -24.61 1.28 -29.38
C ILE A 886 -25.95 0.88 -28.74
N VAL A 887 -26.11 1.06 -27.42
CA VAL A 887 -27.35 0.79 -26.67
C VAL A 887 -28.54 1.53 -27.30
N LYS A 888 -28.38 2.84 -27.57
CA LYS A 888 -29.39 3.66 -28.25
C LYS A 888 -29.67 3.21 -29.68
N ALA A 889 -28.63 2.89 -30.46
CA ALA A 889 -28.76 2.54 -31.87
C ALA A 889 -29.37 1.15 -32.11
N LEU A 890 -29.15 0.21 -31.19
CA LEU A 890 -29.75 -1.12 -31.21
C LEU A 890 -31.12 -1.20 -30.53
N GLY A 891 -31.49 -0.18 -29.74
CA GLY A 891 -32.75 -0.17 -28.98
C GLY A 891 -32.78 -1.21 -27.87
N ILE A 892 -31.63 -1.45 -27.20
CA ILE A 892 -31.53 -2.41 -26.09
C ILE A 892 -32.46 -1.95 -24.95
N PRO A 893 -33.27 -2.83 -24.35
CA PRO A 893 -34.08 -2.45 -23.19
C PRO A 893 -33.16 -2.01 -22.04
N ILE A 894 -33.45 -0.84 -21.46
CA ILE A 894 -32.60 -0.29 -20.41
C ILE A 894 -32.59 -1.14 -19.12
N PRO A 895 -33.65 -1.87 -18.72
CA PRO A 895 -33.56 -2.84 -17.63
C PRO A 895 -32.46 -3.90 -17.85
N ASP A 896 -32.36 -4.49 -19.05
CA ASP A 896 -31.37 -5.51 -19.40
C ASP A 896 -29.93 -4.97 -19.29
N GLU A 897 -29.70 -3.74 -19.76
CA GLU A 897 -28.40 -3.05 -19.67
C GLU A 897 -28.08 -2.60 -18.22
N LEU A 898 -29.10 -2.30 -17.41
CA LEU A 898 -28.94 -2.03 -15.97
C LEU A 898 -28.65 -3.31 -15.18
N GLU A 899 -29.23 -4.45 -15.56
CA GLU A 899 -28.92 -5.77 -14.96
C GLU A 899 -27.45 -6.13 -15.18
N TRP A 900 -26.97 -6.07 -16.43
CA TRP A 900 -25.54 -6.22 -16.74
C TRP A 900 -24.66 -5.23 -15.96
N LEU A 901 -25.07 -3.96 -15.88
CA LEU A 901 -24.31 -2.94 -15.16
C LEU A 901 -24.28 -3.15 -13.64
N ASN A 902 -25.22 -3.88 -13.05
CA ASN A 902 -25.21 -4.22 -11.62
C ASN A 902 -24.01 -5.11 -11.29
N ASP A 903 -23.75 -6.15 -12.10
CA ASP A 903 -22.64 -7.08 -11.88
C ASP A 903 -21.29 -6.35 -12.02
N VAL A 904 -21.10 -5.59 -13.10
CA VAL A 904 -19.90 -4.75 -13.30
C VAL A 904 -19.72 -3.75 -12.15
N SER A 905 -20.80 -3.22 -11.56
CA SER A 905 -20.74 -2.34 -10.39
C SER A 905 -20.28 -3.07 -9.12
N PHE A 906 -20.65 -4.35 -8.93
CA PHE A 906 -20.22 -5.15 -7.80
C PHE A 906 -18.74 -5.56 -7.89
N GLU A 907 -18.22 -5.79 -9.10
CA GLU A 907 -16.80 -6.07 -9.33
C GLU A 907 -15.93 -4.80 -9.25
N HIS A 908 -16.48 -3.63 -9.62
CA HIS A 908 -15.72 -2.39 -9.78
C HIS A 908 -16.30 -1.20 -8.98
N LEU A 909 -16.53 -1.42 -7.68
CA LEU A 909 -17.17 -0.49 -6.72
C LEU A 909 -16.73 0.99 -6.80
N LYS A 910 -15.49 1.30 -7.22
CA LYS A 910 -14.90 2.65 -7.22
C LYS A 910 -14.44 3.10 -8.61
N ASN A 911 -15.41 3.41 -9.45
CA ASN A 911 -15.21 3.79 -10.84
C ASN A 911 -16.21 4.91 -11.22
N TYR A 912 -15.75 6.00 -11.86
CA TYR A 912 -16.65 7.11 -12.22
C TYR A 912 -17.54 6.81 -13.42
N GLN A 913 -17.05 6.00 -14.37
CA GLN A 913 -17.66 5.74 -15.65
C GLN A 913 -18.91 4.87 -15.51
N ILE A 914 -18.90 3.86 -14.63
CA ILE A 914 -20.06 3.02 -14.29
C ILE A 914 -21.24 3.89 -13.81
N TRP A 915 -21.01 4.74 -12.81
CA TRP A 915 -22.07 5.59 -12.24
C TRP A 915 -22.52 6.68 -13.22
N HIS A 916 -21.64 7.17 -14.09
CA HIS A 916 -22.03 8.08 -15.17
C HIS A 916 -22.85 7.38 -16.26
N HIS A 917 -22.49 6.16 -16.67
CA HIS A 917 -23.28 5.36 -17.60
C HIS A 917 -24.67 5.06 -17.02
N ARG A 918 -24.75 4.71 -15.72
CA ARG A 918 -26.03 4.55 -15.01
C ARG A 918 -26.87 5.84 -14.97
N GLN A 919 -26.27 7.03 -15.00
CA GLN A 919 -27.00 8.29 -15.17
C GLN A 919 -27.52 8.46 -16.60
N LEU A 920 -26.69 8.20 -17.62
CA LEU A 920 -27.07 8.31 -19.03
C LEU A 920 -28.21 7.34 -19.39
N LEU A 921 -28.16 6.11 -18.89
CA LEU A 921 -29.24 5.12 -19.00
C LEU A 921 -30.52 5.61 -18.33
N MET A 922 -30.43 6.18 -17.12
CA MET A 922 -31.59 6.67 -16.37
C MET A 922 -32.19 7.95 -16.95
N ASP A 923 -31.35 8.81 -17.55
CA ASP A 923 -31.78 10.00 -18.29
C ASP A 923 -32.52 9.64 -19.58
N LEU A 924 -32.16 8.51 -20.22
CA LEU A 924 -32.82 7.94 -21.39
C LEU A 924 -34.10 7.15 -21.04
N TYR A 925 -34.10 6.41 -19.94
CA TYR A 925 -35.20 5.52 -19.55
C TYR A 925 -36.35 6.26 -18.84
N TYR A 926 -36.06 7.13 -17.87
CA TYR A 926 -37.10 7.80 -17.10
C TYR A 926 -38.17 8.51 -17.98
N PRO A 927 -37.82 9.22 -19.08
CA PRO A 927 -38.81 9.85 -19.95
C PRO A 927 -39.78 8.90 -20.64
N THR A 928 -39.49 7.60 -20.74
CA THR A 928 -40.38 6.60 -21.35
C THR A 928 -41.40 6.04 -20.35
N ILE A 929 -41.06 6.01 -19.05
CA ILE A 929 -41.92 5.50 -17.98
C ILE A 929 -42.56 6.59 -17.11
N GLN A 930 -42.15 7.86 -17.20
CA GLN A 930 -42.61 8.96 -16.33
C GLN A 930 -44.14 9.17 -16.25
N SER A 931 -44.91 8.64 -17.20
CA SER A 931 -46.39 8.66 -17.21
C SER A 931 -47.04 7.51 -16.43
N ASP A 932 -46.27 6.50 -16.03
CA ASP A 932 -46.70 5.36 -15.23
C ASP A 932 -46.09 5.46 -13.82
N GLU A 933 -46.91 5.92 -12.87
CA GLU A 933 -46.55 6.07 -11.46
C GLU A 933 -46.22 4.72 -10.79
N GLY A 934 -46.69 3.60 -11.33
CA GLY A 934 -46.35 2.26 -10.87
C GLY A 934 -44.93 1.88 -11.29
N ALA A 935 -44.62 2.01 -12.57
CA ALA A 935 -43.29 1.72 -13.12
C ALA A 935 -42.19 2.61 -12.50
N VAL A 936 -42.47 3.89 -12.25
CA VAL A 936 -41.54 4.80 -11.57
C VAL A 936 -41.27 4.39 -10.12
N LYS A 937 -42.27 3.86 -9.40
CA LYS A 937 -42.11 3.36 -8.03
C LYS A 937 -41.39 2.02 -7.97
N GLU A 938 -41.62 1.14 -8.93
CA GLU A 938 -40.89 -0.14 -9.08
C GLU A 938 -39.40 0.14 -9.32
N LEU A 939 -39.08 0.98 -10.31
CA LEU A 939 -37.72 1.44 -10.58
C LEU A 939 -37.06 2.08 -9.34
N ALA A 940 -37.78 2.96 -8.62
CA ALA A 940 -37.25 3.59 -7.42
C ALA A 940 -36.95 2.59 -6.29
N ARG A 941 -37.80 1.58 -6.10
CA ARG A 941 -37.59 0.48 -5.14
C ARG A 941 -36.34 -0.31 -5.49
N ASP A 942 -36.21 -0.71 -6.75
CA ASP A 942 -35.18 -1.65 -7.19
C ASP A 942 -33.80 -0.99 -7.26
N GLU A 943 -33.72 0.26 -7.72
CA GLU A 943 -32.51 1.08 -7.58
C GLU A 943 -32.12 1.26 -6.11
N LEU A 944 -33.06 1.64 -5.22
CA LEU A 944 -32.72 1.86 -3.80
C LEU A 944 -32.29 0.56 -3.08
N SER A 945 -32.76 -0.60 -3.52
CA SER A 945 -32.23 -1.89 -3.07
C SER A 945 -30.78 -2.07 -3.52
N PHE A 946 -30.51 -2.00 -4.82
CA PHE A 946 -29.17 -2.15 -5.39
C PHE A 946 -28.15 -1.16 -4.79
N LEU A 947 -28.51 0.12 -4.63
CA LEU A 947 -27.64 1.11 -3.99
C LEU A 947 -27.41 0.82 -2.49
N THR A 948 -28.35 0.14 -1.82
CA THR A 948 -28.15 -0.34 -0.45
C THR A 948 -27.19 -1.53 -0.41
N ASP A 949 -27.33 -2.50 -1.31
CA ASP A 949 -26.44 -3.67 -1.40
C ASP A 949 -24.98 -3.30 -1.72
N ILE A 950 -24.77 -2.29 -2.58
CA ILE A 950 -23.44 -1.71 -2.83
C ILE A 950 -22.91 -0.99 -1.59
N LEU A 951 -23.76 -0.27 -0.84
CA LEU A 951 -23.37 0.41 0.40
C LEU A 951 -23.14 -0.55 1.58
N GLU A 952 -23.67 -1.78 1.55
CA GLU A 952 -23.29 -2.82 2.51
C GLU A 952 -21.84 -3.30 2.29
N LYS A 953 -21.33 -3.21 1.05
CA LYS A 953 -19.93 -3.53 0.68
C LYS A 953 -18.97 -2.37 0.94
N ASP A 954 -19.37 -1.12 0.67
CA ASP A 954 -18.65 0.08 1.10
C ASP A 954 -19.62 1.18 1.56
N THR A 955 -19.82 1.24 2.88
CA THR A 955 -20.75 2.16 3.56
C THR A 955 -20.46 3.65 3.35
N LYS A 956 -19.33 4.02 2.74
CA LYS A 956 -18.89 5.42 2.56
C LYS A 956 -18.55 5.74 1.10
N ASN A 957 -18.98 4.88 0.16
CA ASN A 957 -18.73 5.03 -1.27
C ASN A 957 -19.32 6.34 -1.85
N TYR A 958 -18.44 7.28 -2.19
CA TYR A 958 -18.80 8.61 -2.67
C TYR A 958 -19.63 8.59 -3.96
N HIS A 959 -19.30 7.70 -4.91
CA HIS A 959 -20.01 7.63 -6.19
C HIS A 959 -21.47 7.21 -6.00
N VAL A 960 -21.70 6.24 -5.10
CA VAL A 960 -23.03 5.69 -4.80
C VAL A 960 -23.90 6.74 -4.12
N PHE A 961 -23.37 7.47 -3.12
CA PHE A 961 -24.10 8.59 -2.52
C PHE A 961 -24.39 9.70 -3.53
N SER A 962 -23.44 10.04 -4.40
CA SER A 962 -23.65 11.03 -5.47
C SER A 962 -24.77 10.60 -6.44
N TYR A 963 -24.77 9.33 -6.86
CA TYR A 963 -25.81 8.75 -7.70
C TYR A 963 -27.18 8.68 -7.00
N ARG A 964 -27.21 8.32 -5.72
CA ARG A 964 -28.42 8.31 -4.89
C ARG A 964 -29.04 9.70 -4.78
N GLN A 965 -28.23 10.75 -4.61
CA GLN A 965 -28.71 12.13 -4.67
C GLN A 965 -29.21 12.54 -6.07
N TYR A 966 -28.63 11.99 -7.14
CA TYR A 966 -29.16 12.18 -8.49
C TYR A 966 -30.55 11.53 -8.62
N LEU A 967 -30.74 10.28 -8.18
CA LEU A 967 -32.04 9.61 -8.20
C LEU A 967 -33.11 10.36 -7.39
N VAL A 968 -32.78 10.85 -6.19
CA VAL A 968 -33.72 11.65 -5.39
C VAL A 968 -34.20 12.89 -6.16
N ARG A 969 -33.30 13.61 -6.85
CA ARG A 969 -33.67 14.75 -7.70
C ARG A 969 -34.47 14.31 -8.95
N LYS A 970 -34.09 13.20 -9.57
CA LYS A 970 -34.63 12.70 -10.86
C LYS A 970 -36.03 12.09 -10.73
N LEU A 971 -36.25 11.29 -9.69
CA LEU A 971 -37.47 10.53 -9.41
C LEU A 971 -38.34 11.19 -8.31
N GLY A 972 -37.90 12.32 -7.72
CA GLY A 972 -38.67 13.10 -6.76
C GLY A 972 -38.76 12.51 -5.35
N LEU A 973 -37.84 11.62 -4.96
CA LEU A 973 -37.91 10.78 -3.75
C LEU A 973 -37.64 11.52 -2.43
N TRP A 974 -37.84 12.82 -2.37
CA TRP A 974 -37.54 13.68 -1.21
C TRP A 974 -38.31 13.27 0.05
N ASP A 975 -39.58 12.90 -0.13
CA ASP A 975 -40.50 12.51 0.93
C ASP A 975 -40.69 10.97 0.99
N SER A 976 -39.71 10.22 0.46
CA SER A 976 -39.71 8.75 0.51
C SER A 976 -39.36 8.23 1.90
N GLU A 977 -40.32 7.58 2.57
CA GLU A 977 -40.07 6.92 3.85
C GLU A 977 -38.97 5.86 3.75
N ASP A 978 -38.93 5.09 2.67
CA ASP A 978 -37.96 3.98 2.52
C ASP A 978 -36.53 4.52 2.38
N GLU A 979 -36.36 5.65 1.69
CA GLU A 979 -35.08 6.35 1.58
C GLU A 979 -34.63 6.90 2.93
N MET A 980 -35.52 7.61 3.64
CA MET A 980 -35.21 8.13 4.98
C MET A 980 -34.87 7.00 5.97
N ARG A 981 -35.66 5.92 5.96
CA ARG A 981 -35.48 4.76 6.86
C ARG A 981 -34.19 3.99 6.56
N SER A 982 -33.78 3.89 5.28
CA SER A 982 -32.49 3.33 4.87
C SER A 982 -31.32 4.14 5.45
N ILE A 983 -31.38 5.48 5.36
CA ILE A 983 -30.35 6.37 5.91
C ILE A 983 -30.34 6.37 7.44
N GLU A 984 -31.49 6.33 8.10
CA GLU A 984 -31.60 6.17 9.55
C GLU A 984 -31.04 4.83 10.04
N LEU A 985 -31.24 3.75 9.28
CA LEU A 985 -30.60 2.46 9.54
C LEU A 985 -29.07 2.53 9.38
N MET A 986 -28.56 3.24 8.36
CA MET A 986 -27.11 3.44 8.19
C MET A 986 -26.49 4.25 9.34
N ILE A 987 -27.14 5.33 9.79
CA ILE A 987 -26.71 6.12 10.96
C ILE A 987 -26.83 5.30 12.26
N SER A 988 -27.79 4.37 12.34
CA SER A 988 -27.94 3.48 13.51
C SER A 988 -26.93 2.32 13.51
N LYS A 989 -26.48 1.85 12.33
CA LYS A 989 -25.39 0.87 12.18
C LYS A 989 -24.01 1.50 12.46
N ASP A 990 -23.72 2.67 11.87
CA ASP A 990 -22.54 3.48 12.17
C ASP A 990 -22.90 4.97 12.32
N VAL A 991 -23.01 5.43 13.56
CA VAL A 991 -23.26 6.84 13.88
C VAL A 991 -22.13 7.78 13.40
N ARG A 992 -20.93 7.24 13.09
CA ARG A 992 -19.79 7.97 12.51
C ARG A 992 -19.79 7.94 10.98
N ASN A 993 -20.87 7.49 10.33
CA ASN A 993 -21.00 7.53 8.88
C ASN A 993 -21.36 8.95 8.40
N ASN A 994 -20.35 9.78 8.21
CA ASN A 994 -20.51 11.15 7.74
C ASN A 994 -21.22 11.25 6.37
N SER A 995 -21.10 10.23 5.51
CA SER A 995 -21.79 10.20 4.21
C SER A 995 -23.31 10.05 4.39
N ALA A 996 -23.75 9.19 5.31
CA ALA A 996 -25.16 9.06 5.67
C ALA A 996 -25.71 10.34 6.33
N TRP A 997 -24.93 11.01 7.20
CA TRP A 997 -25.30 12.32 7.77
C TRP A 997 -25.44 13.42 6.71
N ALA A 998 -24.48 13.50 5.79
CA ALA A 998 -24.53 14.46 4.68
C ALA A 998 -25.71 14.19 3.74
N HIS A 999 -26.05 12.92 3.51
CA HIS A 999 -27.21 12.54 2.71
C HIS A 999 -28.54 12.82 3.42
N ARG A 1000 -28.64 12.60 4.74
CA ARG A 1000 -29.80 13.04 5.54
C ARG A 1000 -29.99 14.56 5.44
N PHE A 1001 -28.90 15.33 5.50
CA PHE A 1001 -28.95 16.79 5.37
C PHE A 1001 -29.49 17.20 3.99
N PHE A 1002 -29.00 16.54 2.94
CA PHE A 1002 -29.49 16.72 1.57
C PHE A 1002 -30.98 16.37 1.41
N LEU A 1003 -31.47 15.26 1.99
CA LEU A 1003 -32.89 14.89 1.93
C LEU A 1003 -33.78 15.94 2.59
N VAL A 1004 -33.44 16.37 3.81
CA VAL A 1004 -34.27 17.31 4.58
C VAL A 1004 -34.24 18.73 4.00
N PHE A 1005 -33.06 19.26 3.70
CA PHE A 1005 -32.84 20.66 3.32
C PHE A 1005 -32.66 20.88 1.81
N GLY A 1006 -32.81 19.83 1.00
CA GLY A 1006 -32.78 19.88 -0.46
C GLY A 1006 -34.16 19.78 -1.12
N ASN A 1007 -35.20 19.37 -0.39
CA ASN A 1007 -36.55 19.16 -0.94
C ASN A 1007 -37.15 20.49 -1.47
N PRO A 1008 -37.40 20.62 -2.80
CA PRO A 1008 -37.92 21.85 -3.40
C PRO A 1008 -39.31 22.30 -2.91
N ALA A 1009 -40.08 21.43 -2.24
CA ALA A 1009 -41.34 21.82 -1.60
C ALA A 1009 -41.10 22.74 -0.38
N GLN A 1010 -40.11 22.41 0.45
CA GLN A 1010 -39.88 23.01 1.78
C GLN A 1010 -38.54 23.74 1.92
N SER A 1011 -37.71 23.78 0.88
CA SER A 1011 -36.41 24.47 0.87
C SER A 1011 -36.25 25.34 -0.36
N THR A 1012 -35.44 26.38 -0.26
CA THR A 1012 -35.13 27.32 -1.34
C THR A 1012 -34.08 26.70 -2.26
N PRO A 1013 -34.32 26.62 -3.59
CA PRO A 1013 -33.35 26.08 -4.55
C PRO A 1013 -31.99 26.76 -4.42
N ASP A 1014 -30.92 25.96 -4.56
CA ASP A 1014 -29.52 26.36 -4.46
C ASP A 1014 -29.08 27.02 -3.13
N SER A 1015 -29.94 27.06 -2.10
CA SER A 1015 -29.62 27.68 -0.82
C SER A 1015 -28.49 26.94 -0.08
N HIS A 1016 -27.42 27.67 0.25
CA HIS A 1016 -26.17 27.11 0.75
C HIS A 1016 -26.33 26.37 2.09
N ALA A 1017 -25.45 25.40 2.38
CA ALA A 1017 -25.50 24.64 3.63
C ALA A 1017 -25.16 25.48 4.89
N THR A 1018 -24.66 26.71 4.70
CA THR A 1018 -24.23 27.62 5.78
C THR A 1018 -24.99 28.95 5.79
N GLU A 1019 -26.24 28.96 5.30
CA GLU A 1019 -27.14 30.12 5.38
C GLU A 1019 -28.53 29.71 5.89
N HIS A 1020 -29.27 30.69 6.41
CA HIS A 1020 -30.66 30.51 6.85
C HIS A 1020 -31.61 30.47 5.65
N ASP A 1021 -32.47 29.45 5.62
CA ASP A 1021 -33.49 29.27 4.60
C ASP A 1021 -34.89 29.43 5.23
N PRO A 1022 -35.52 30.61 5.13
CA PRO A 1022 -36.79 30.91 5.80
C PRO A 1022 -37.99 30.13 5.24
N LYS A 1023 -37.78 29.31 4.20
CA LYS A 1023 -38.80 28.41 3.66
C LYS A 1023 -38.92 27.10 4.46
N VAL A 1024 -37.89 26.73 5.24
CA VAL A 1024 -37.87 25.48 6.00
C VAL A 1024 -38.81 25.55 7.21
N PRO A 1025 -39.79 24.64 7.33
CA PRO A 1025 -40.72 24.61 8.46
C PRO A 1025 -40.02 24.45 9.83
N ALA A 1026 -40.51 25.18 10.83
CA ALA A 1026 -39.93 25.21 12.17
C ALA A 1026 -39.95 23.84 12.86
N ASP A 1027 -41.00 23.05 12.66
CA ASP A 1027 -41.16 21.69 13.17
C ASP A 1027 -40.12 20.72 12.59
N ILE A 1028 -39.68 20.91 11.35
CA ILE A 1028 -38.59 20.13 10.75
C ILE A 1028 -37.24 20.49 11.40
N ILE A 1029 -37.00 21.78 11.67
CA ILE A 1029 -35.80 22.22 12.42
C ILE A 1029 -35.77 21.58 13.80
N ASP A 1030 -36.88 21.68 14.55
CA ASP A 1030 -36.95 21.22 15.93
C ASP A 1030 -36.87 19.67 16.01
N ARG A 1031 -37.40 18.95 15.00
CA ARG A 1031 -37.21 17.50 14.79
C ARG A 1031 -35.74 17.14 14.56
N GLU A 1032 -35.05 17.82 13.66
CA GLU A 1032 -33.65 17.50 13.33
C GLU A 1032 -32.66 17.90 14.43
N ILE A 1033 -32.95 18.96 15.20
CA ILE A 1033 -32.20 19.26 16.43
C ILE A 1033 -32.35 18.09 17.41
N SER A 1034 -33.58 17.63 17.65
CA SER A 1034 -33.86 16.51 18.57
C SER A 1034 -33.16 15.22 18.13
N TYR A 1035 -33.21 14.89 16.84
CA TYR A 1035 -32.52 13.72 16.28
C TYR A 1035 -31.00 13.82 16.43
N ALA A 1036 -30.42 14.99 16.16
CA ALA A 1036 -28.98 15.21 16.32
C ALA A 1036 -28.54 15.09 17.79
N GLN A 1037 -29.29 15.66 18.73
CA GLN A 1037 -29.04 15.55 20.18
C GLN A 1037 -29.12 14.09 20.67
N GLU A 1038 -30.10 13.31 20.17
CA GLU A 1038 -30.21 11.88 20.46
C GLU A 1038 -28.94 11.13 20.01
N LYS A 1039 -28.49 11.32 18.76
CA LYS A 1039 -27.31 10.60 18.24
C LYS A 1039 -25.97 11.12 18.81
N ILE A 1040 -25.88 12.39 19.20
CA ILE A 1040 -24.76 12.91 20.00
C ILE A 1040 -24.70 12.18 21.35
N SER A 1041 -25.84 11.99 22.01
CA SER A 1041 -25.89 11.32 23.33
C SER A 1041 -25.38 9.87 23.28
N LEU A 1042 -25.51 9.18 22.15
CA LEU A 1042 -24.96 7.84 21.91
C LEU A 1042 -23.42 7.84 21.71
N ALA A 1043 -22.85 8.93 21.19
CA ALA A 1043 -21.42 9.04 20.93
C ALA A 1043 -20.93 10.50 21.04
N PRO A 1044 -20.77 11.07 22.25
CA PRO A 1044 -20.56 12.52 22.42
C PRO A 1044 -19.32 13.09 21.71
N GLN A 1045 -18.26 12.30 21.53
CA GLN A 1045 -17.03 12.69 20.86
C GLN A 1045 -17.03 12.44 19.32
N ASN A 1046 -18.17 12.07 18.74
CA ASN A 1046 -18.32 11.87 17.29
C ASN A 1046 -18.65 13.19 16.57
N GLN A 1047 -17.77 13.67 15.69
CA GLN A 1047 -17.92 14.98 15.06
C GLN A 1047 -19.12 15.09 14.08
N SER A 1048 -19.50 14.01 13.38
CA SER A 1048 -20.54 14.07 12.33
C SER A 1048 -21.89 14.65 12.78
N PRO A 1049 -22.52 14.19 13.88
CA PRO A 1049 -23.78 14.77 14.35
C PRO A 1049 -23.64 16.18 14.93
N TRP A 1050 -22.45 16.60 15.42
CA TRP A 1050 -22.20 18.00 15.80
C TRP A 1050 -22.14 18.93 14.59
N ASN A 1051 -21.46 18.49 13.52
CA ASN A 1051 -21.44 19.22 12.25
C ASN A 1051 -22.86 19.31 11.66
N TYR A 1052 -23.64 18.23 11.75
CA TYR A 1052 -25.04 18.21 11.34
C TYR A 1052 -25.88 19.19 12.16
N LEU A 1053 -25.79 19.15 13.50
CA LEU A 1053 -26.51 20.07 14.40
C LEU A 1053 -26.20 21.55 14.10
N ARG A 1054 -24.92 21.90 13.92
CA ARG A 1054 -24.53 23.26 13.50
C ARG A 1054 -25.19 23.66 12.16
N GLY A 1055 -25.25 22.74 11.18
CA GLY A 1055 -25.94 22.96 9.91
C GLY A 1055 -27.46 23.17 10.06
N VAL A 1056 -28.13 22.35 10.87
CA VAL A 1056 -29.58 22.45 11.15
C VAL A 1056 -29.91 23.80 11.81
N LEU A 1057 -29.13 24.22 12.80
CA LEU A 1057 -29.32 25.50 13.49
C LEU A 1057 -29.19 26.69 12.52
N VAL A 1058 -28.16 26.67 11.67
CA VAL A 1058 -27.96 27.71 10.65
C VAL A 1058 -29.10 27.73 9.63
N LYS A 1059 -29.48 26.56 9.06
CA LYS A 1059 -30.61 26.47 8.11
C LYS A 1059 -31.92 26.96 8.71
N GLY A 1060 -32.19 26.66 9.97
CA GLY A 1060 -33.39 27.08 10.70
C GLY A 1060 -33.34 28.47 11.33
N GLY A 1061 -32.28 29.25 11.09
CA GLY A 1061 -32.11 30.60 11.64
C GLY A 1061 -32.06 30.65 13.18
N ARG A 1062 -31.72 29.53 13.83
CA ARG A 1062 -31.73 29.39 15.29
C ARG A 1062 -30.41 29.92 15.88
N PRO A 1063 -30.45 30.81 16.89
CA PRO A 1063 -29.29 31.14 17.71
C PRO A 1063 -28.64 29.87 18.27
N LEU A 1064 -27.31 29.81 18.35
CA LEU A 1064 -26.61 28.63 18.87
C LEU A 1064 -26.95 28.39 20.35
N GLY A 1065 -27.25 29.48 21.09
CA GLY A 1065 -27.75 29.42 22.46
C GLY A 1065 -29.02 28.57 22.67
N THR A 1066 -29.78 28.25 21.61
CA THR A 1066 -30.94 27.35 21.69
C THR A 1066 -30.59 25.91 22.10
N VAL A 1067 -29.33 25.48 21.92
CA VAL A 1067 -28.84 24.15 22.35
C VAL A 1067 -27.84 24.21 23.50
N ARG A 1068 -27.77 25.35 24.21
CA ARG A 1068 -26.87 25.58 25.35
C ARG A 1068 -27.01 24.54 26.44
N GLU A 1069 -28.23 24.36 26.96
CA GLU A 1069 -28.52 23.44 28.06
C GLU A 1069 -28.02 22.02 27.75
N PHE A 1070 -28.31 21.53 26.54
CA PHE A 1070 -27.82 20.23 26.05
C PHE A 1070 -26.28 20.16 26.01
N ALA A 1071 -25.61 21.17 25.46
CA ALA A 1071 -24.15 21.19 25.38
C ALA A 1071 -23.48 21.31 26.76
N GLU A 1072 -24.07 22.05 27.71
CA GLU A 1072 -23.63 22.16 29.10
C GLU A 1072 -23.74 20.80 29.84
N THR A 1073 -24.68 19.90 29.48
CA THR A 1073 -24.73 18.54 30.07
C THR A 1073 -23.51 17.66 29.76
N LEU A 1074 -22.66 18.05 28.81
CA LEU A 1074 -21.47 17.31 28.38
C LEU A 1074 -20.16 17.94 28.87
N VAL A 1075 -20.23 19.03 29.65
CA VAL A 1075 -19.09 19.83 30.14
C VAL A 1075 -19.35 20.29 31.57
N THR A 1076 -18.78 19.58 32.55
CA THR A 1076 -18.95 19.88 33.99
C THR A 1076 -17.63 20.30 34.66
N HIS A 1077 -17.74 21.13 35.69
CA HIS A 1077 -16.61 21.66 36.50
C HIS A 1077 -15.50 22.39 35.71
N LEU A 1078 -15.81 22.93 34.52
CA LEU A 1078 -14.86 23.63 33.65
C LEU A 1078 -14.19 24.81 34.38
N GLY A 1079 -12.88 24.75 34.58
CA GLY A 1079 -12.11 25.76 35.30
C GLY A 1079 -11.93 25.54 36.81
N GLU A 1080 -12.57 24.53 37.42
CA GLU A 1080 -12.48 24.28 38.88
C GLU A 1080 -11.21 23.51 39.32
N GLY A 1081 -10.31 23.24 38.38
CA GLY A 1081 -9.05 22.51 38.57
C GLY A 1081 -8.92 21.32 37.62
N GLU A 1082 -7.73 21.05 37.10
CA GLU A 1082 -7.54 20.12 35.97
C GLU A 1082 -7.94 18.67 36.27
N GLU A 1083 -7.89 18.26 37.53
CA GLU A 1083 -8.32 16.94 38.03
C GLU A 1083 -9.86 16.83 38.23
N LYS A 1084 -10.60 17.94 38.17
CA LYS A 1084 -12.07 17.98 38.37
C LYS A 1084 -12.86 18.21 37.09
N GLU A 1085 -12.24 18.78 36.06
CA GLU A 1085 -12.90 19.07 34.78
C GLU A 1085 -13.31 17.78 34.05
N GLU A 1086 -14.61 17.57 33.92
CA GLU A 1086 -15.22 16.46 33.18
C GLU A 1086 -15.79 16.96 31.84
N VAL A 1087 -15.03 16.79 30.76
CA VAL A 1087 -15.48 17.08 29.39
C VAL A 1087 -15.74 15.77 28.67
N ARG A 1088 -17.02 15.48 28.39
CA ARG A 1088 -17.44 14.30 27.63
C ARG A 1088 -17.36 14.49 26.12
N SER A 1089 -17.22 15.73 25.66
CA SER A 1089 -17.06 16.08 24.25
C SER A 1089 -16.29 17.38 24.05
N SER A 1090 -15.15 17.33 23.36
CA SER A 1090 -14.47 18.54 22.90
C SER A 1090 -15.28 19.30 21.84
N HIS A 1091 -16.20 18.63 21.13
CA HIS A 1091 -17.12 19.28 20.19
C HIS A 1091 -18.23 20.06 20.92
N ALA A 1092 -18.70 19.58 22.07
CA ALA A 1092 -19.59 20.38 22.94
C ALA A 1092 -18.86 21.63 23.45
N LEU A 1093 -17.58 21.50 23.85
CA LEU A 1093 -16.77 22.61 24.35
C LEU A 1093 -16.48 23.67 23.26
N ASP A 1094 -16.28 23.26 22.01
CA ASP A 1094 -16.17 24.15 20.83
C ASP A 1094 -17.50 24.86 20.52
N LEU A 1095 -18.64 24.16 20.61
CA LEU A 1095 -19.95 24.78 20.45
C LEU A 1095 -20.26 25.77 21.59
N LEU A 1096 -19.91 25.43 22.83
CA LEU A 1096 -20.07 26.33 23.98
C LEU A 1096 -19.22 27.61 23.84
N ALA A 1097 -18.03 27.53 23.23
CA ALA A 1097 -17.25 28.72 22.91
C ALA A 1097 -17.97 29.69 21.96
N ASP A 1098 -18.70 29.16 20.96
CA ASP A 1098 -19.54 29.99 20.08
C ASP A 1098 -20.79 30.52 20.81
N ILE A 1099 -21.46 29.69 21.61
CA ILE A 1099 -22.65 30.07 22.39
C ILE A 1099 -22.33 31.19 23.38
N TYR A 1100 -21.24 31.06 24.14
CA TYR A 1100 -20.82 32.09 25.09
C TYR A 1100 -20.35 33.37 24.37
N LYS A 1101 -19.79 33.26 23.15
CA LYS A 1101 -19.49 34.43 22.32
C LYS A 1101 -20.77 35.15 21.88
N GLU A 1102 -21.77 34.41 21.40
CA GLU A 1102 -23.08 34.95 20.97
C GLU A 1102 -23.83 35.61 22.15
N ALA A 1103 -23.75 35.02 23.35
CA ALA A 1103 -24.34 35.56 24.58
C ALA A 1103 -23.55 36.73 25.20
N GLY A 1104 -22.36 37.07 24.68
CA GLY A 1104 -21.48 38.09 25.26
C GLY A 1104 -20.70 37.67 26.52
N GLU A 1105 -20.79 36.40 26.93
CA GLU A 1105 -20.05 35.79 28.05
C GLU A 1105 -18.57 35.53 27.66
N LYS A 1106 -17.85 36.58 27.24
CA LYS A 1106 -16.48 36.51 26.66
C LYS A 1106 -15.52 35.67 27.51
N GLU A 1107 -15.51 35.84 28.83
CA GLU A 1107 -14.63 35.10 29.75
C GLU A 1107 -14.85 33.57 29.69
N LYS A 1108 -16.11 33.11 29.56
CA LYS A 1108 -16.42 31.69 29.42
C LYS A 1108 -16.10 31.17 28.01
N ALA A 1109 -16.36 31.99 26.98
CA ALA A 1109 -15.97 31.66 25.61
C ALA A 1109 -14.46 31.45 25.51
N GLU A 1110 -13.68 32.34 26.13
CA GLU A 1110 -12.22 32.26 26.19
C GLU A 1110 -11.75 31.04 26.99
N LEU A 1111 -12.38 30.75 28.15
CA LEU A 1111 -12.10 29.55 28.95
C LEU A 1111 -12.30 28.25 28.14
N CYS A 1112 -13.39 28.14 27.38
CA CYS A 1112 -13.66 26.97 26.52
C CYS A 1112 -12.57 26.78 25.47
N LEU A 1113 -12.25 27.82 24.70
CA LEU A 1113 -11.19 27.79 23.68
C LEU A 1113 -9.81 27.50 24.30
N ARG A 1114 -9.54 28.06 25.47
CA ARG A 1114 -8.29 27.84 26.20
C ARG A 1114 -8.15 26.38 26.63
N ARG A 1115 -9.20 25.77 27.20
CA ARG A 1115 -9.19 24.35 27.59
C ARG A 1115 -9.19 23.39 26.41
N LEU A 1116 -9.71 23.78 25.24
CA LEU A 1116 -9.50 23.04 23.99
C LEU A 1116 -8.02 22.99 23.61
N GLY A 1117 -7.34 24.14 23.56
CA GLY A 1117 -5.92 24.21 23.22
C GLY A 1117 -5.01 23.52 24.24
N GLU A 1118 -5.24 23.74 25.54
CA GLU A 1118 -4.39 23.21 26.62
C GLU A 1118 -4.54 21.70 26.84
N LYS A 1119 -5.77 21.16 26.78
CA LYS A 1119 -6.10 19.82 27.32
C LYS A 1119 -6.89 18.95 26.34
N TRP A 1120 -8.03 19.43 25.84
CA TRP A 1120 -9.05 18.56 25.25
C TRP A 1120 -8.97 18.37 23.72
N ASP A 1121 -8.18 19.20 23.02
CA ASP A 1121 -8.05 19.15 21.56
C ASP A 1121 -6.72 19.79 21.08
N ARG A 1122 -5.62 19.41 21.76
CA ARG A 1122 -4.28 20.00 21.61
C ARG A 1122 -3.74 20.01 20.18
N ILE A 1123 -4.17 19.07 19.33
CA ILE A 1123 -3.79 19.00 17.90
C ILE A 1123 -4.23 20.24 17.10
N ARG A 1124 -5.18 21.03 17.62
CA ARG A 1124 -5.64 22.32 17.06
C ARG A 1124 -5.32 23.51 17.97
N GLU A 1125 -4.37 23.40 18.89
CA GLU A 1125 -3.98 24.47 19.84
C GLU A 1125 -3.80 25.84 19.17
N GLY A 1126 -3.08 25.91 18.04
CA GLY A 1126 -2.91 27.16 17.28
C GLY A 1126 -4.19 27.73 16.68
N TYR A 1127 -5.16 26.89 16.30
CA TYR A 1127 -6.48 27.32 15.85
C TYR A 1127 -7.33 27.85 17.02
N TRP A 1128 -7.25 27.23 18.19
CA TRP A 1128 -7.93 27.70 19.40
C TRP A 1128 -7.33 29.01 19.94
N ALA A 1129 -6.01 29.18 19.86
CA ALA A 1129 -5.33 30.44 20.15
C ALA A 1129 -5.77 31.56 19.21
N TYR A 1130 -5.82 31.31 17.90
CA TYR A 1130 -6.37 32.24 16.92
C TYR A 1130 -7.85 32.58 17.21
N ARG A 1131 -8.69 31.57 17.53
CA ARG A 1131 -10.09 31.80 17.93
C ARG A 1131 -10.22 32.65 19.20
N ARG A 1132 -9.28 32.59 20.16
CA ARG A 1132 -9.26 33.45 21.36
C ARG A 1132 -8.93 34.90 21.01
N GLN A 1133 -7.96 35.15 20.12
CA GLN A 1133 -7.68 36.50 19.61
C GLN A 1133 -8.93 37.12 18.95
N MET A 1134 -9.73 36.30 18.25
CA MET A 1134 -11.04 36.70 17.70
C MET A 1134 -12.16 36.90 18.76
N LEU A 1135 -11.87 36.85 20.06
CA LEU A 1135 -12.75 37.31 21.14
C LEU A 1135 -12.32 38.67 21.71
N GLU A 1136 -11.06 39.06 21.53
CA GLU A 1136 -10.52 40.34 22.03
C GLU A 1136 -10.84 41.49 21.06
N ALA A 1137 -10.84 41.19 19.75
CA ALA A 1137 -11.40 42.01 18.69
C ALA A 1137 -12.95 42.01 18.66
#